data_AF-A0A949SVI8-F1
#
_entry.id   AF-A0A949SVI8-F1
#
_cell.length_a   1.000
_cell.length_b   1.000
_cell.length_c   1.000
_cell.angle_alpha   90.00
_cell.angle_beta   90.00
_cell.angle_gamma   90.00
#
_symmetry.space_group_name_H-M   'P 1'
#
loop_
_entity.id
_entity.type
_entity.pdbx_description
1 polymer ?
#
loop_
_entity_poly.entity_id
_entity_poly.type
_entity_poly.pdbx_seq_one_letter_code
_entity_poly.pdbx_strand_id
1 'polypeptide(L)'
;MPRNPFLNSVLDINQEDLQANEHAQLGVQANETFVLHADEGGALGLGGEQVAFAKKEFGSTRPQMNADLERHADLIKVVQDLEEKVRAGQTGVAQARKDLLRDQGFLDRLGERTAANAEDYDSLVKDVRDGNAKIAALQQQAAEAAWTLEELKAGRIAGVQMEGLDREVVQAMNTQKAKEADLKLAKETGGLFNNADYETNPDLGGDRNLLTRAVASTAVDRLLDTHVLAEEKFGMDEQGNVLGVSVQADGAGVKGDYRGEDGVKRECYLDARYDNAKIQKGLSDLEVVDYITGQVDRHCGNIFVEPASGKVTGIDNDMAFPEKDRSLMAAEREFKGTESLPRIIDRSTADKIMAVRPEDLRETLKGVTKPRTGETLSDAEIDGAVQRLEQLQAAIRDPQSVQRPDWESKPNPDLSAADKSRLAELPPFQVVDQFTPDTYAQAMDYQNLRFKAATGTTLGESNNPTDLGTFNRTSYLGAIEAQKRQITVNAASMGDQFGVRPPDTARAAARNVGEGTYNKVAAERFDTLLNQARQGMRDDPSKIGHSAQAQEVRRLNGDIAALEKKVAEYEKREQKPSLGDRLRGLRGDGTQEELQKKKEAALESLKEKNAALEKVLDKAVEPLVPDIIKAAEHEGNLARNAVMAQEKPEVAESVRDTLKRTQAGKVSHHDAELPGPRQGQGAAARKGGHSAG
;
A
#
# COMPACT_ATOMS: atom_id res chain seq x y z
N MET A 1 -2.02 -21.59 -10.29
CA MET A 1 -3.13 -21.10 -11.12
C MET A 1 -2.62 -20.18 -12.22
N PRO A 2 -3.17 -20.27 -13.45
CA PRO A 2 -3.05 -19.20 -14.43
C PRO A 2 -3.56 -17.90 -13.79
N ARG A 3 -2.74 -16.86 -13.77
CA ARG A 3 -3.14 -15.58 -13.18
C ARG A 3 -4.24 -14.97 -14.03
N ASN A 4 -5.26 -14.40 -13.39
CA ASN A 4 -6.23 -13.58 -14.07
C ASN A 4 -5.47 -12.40 -14.71
N PRO A 5 -5.40 -12.31 -16.05
CA PRO A 5 -4.57 -11.34 -16.75
C PRO A 5 -5.12 -9.92 -16.61
N PHE A 6 -6.41 -9.77 -16.34
CA PHE A 6 -7.05 -8.48 -16.09
C PHE A 6 -6.66 -7.90 -14.72
N LEU A 7 -6.26 -8.75 -13.76
CA LEU A 7 -5.86 -8.35 -12.42
C LEU A 7 -4.35 -8.13 -12.25
N ASN A 8 -3.54 -8.72 -13.13
CA ASN A 8 -2.08 -8.78 -13.02
C ASN A 8 -1.36 -8.30 -14.29
N SER A 9 -2.02 -7.49 -15.12
CA SER A 9 -1.39 -6.92 -16.31
C SER A 9 -0.24 -6.01 -15.91
N VAL A 10 0.96 -6.29 -16.42
CA VAL A 10 2.06 -5.31 -16.42
C VAL A 10 1.68 -4.20 -17.37
N LEU A 11 1.78 -2.95 -16.93
CA LEU A 11 1.53 -1.79 -17.78
C LEU A 11 2.80 -1.49 -18.59
N ASP A 12 2.73 -1.60 -19.91
CA ASP A 12 3.74 -1.04 -20.79
C ASP A 12 3.53 0.48 -20.87
N ILE A 13 4.49 1.26 -20.35
CA ILE A 13 4.38 2.72 -20.23
C ILE A 13 5.43 3.37 -21.12
N ASN A 14 5.00 4.21 -22.06
CA ASN A 14 5.94 4.99 -22.85
C ASN A 14 6.50 6.12 -21.99
N GLN A 15 7.74 6.52 -22.25
CA GLN A 15 8.40 7.57 -21.49
C GLN A 15 7.73 8.94 -21.71
N GLU A 16 7.10 9.13 -22.87
CA GLU A 16 6.31 10.34 -23.19
C GLU A 16 5.04 10.45 -22.32
N ASP A 17 4.53 9.33 -21.80
CA ASP A 17 3.33 9.28 -20.95
C ASP A 17 3.66 9.63 -19.47
N LEU A 18 4.95 9.57 -19.10
CA LEU A 18 5.44 9.94 -17.77
C LEU A 18 5.55 11.46 -17.66
N GLN A 19 4.45 12.11 -17.27
CA GLN A 19 4.49 13.53 -16.97
C GLN A 19 5.12 13.76 -15.60
N ALA A 20 6.11 14.65 -15.55
CA ALA A 20 6.67 15.08 -14.28
C ALA A 20 5.55 15.67 -13.42
N ASN A 21 5.39 15.15 -12.21
CA ASN A 21 4.41 15.73 -11.30
C ASN A 21 4.92 17.13 -10.88
N GLU A 22 4.20 18.20 -11.23
CA GLU A 22 4.56 19.58 -10.84
C GLU A 22 4.58 19.77 -9.32
N HIS A 23 3.99 18.84 -8.57
CA HIS A 23 3.99 18.78 -7.12
C HIS A 23 5.01 17.79 -6.55
N ALA A 24 5.83 17.14 -7.39
CA ALA A 24 6.90 16.23 -6.98
C ALA A 24 7.89 16.93 -6.06
N GLN A 25 7.84 16.60 -4.76
CA GLN A 25 8.91 16.92 -3.84
C GLN A 25 9.85 15.72 -3.75
N LEU A 26 10.61 15.47 -4.83
CA LEU A 26 11.80 14.62 -4.80
C LEU A 26 11.52 13.15 -4.43
N GLY A 27 10.77 12.44 -5.28
CA GLY A 27 11.09 11.07 -5.70
C GLY A 27 11.10 9.92 -4.68
N VAL A 28 10.50 10.07 -3.49
CA VAL A 28 10.41 8.94 -2.53
C VAL A 28 9.00 8.39 -2.39
N GLN A 29 7.98 9.24 -2.37
CA GLN A 29 6.61 8.77 -2.14
C GLN A 29 5.90 8.43 -3.46
N ALA A 30 4.99 7.45 -3.42
CA ALA A 30 4.25 7.01 -4.61
C ALA A 30 3.54 8.16 -5.35
N ASN A 31 3.08 9.19 -4.65
CA ASN A 31 2.43 10.39 -5.21
C ASN A 31 3.39 11.42 -5.83
N GLU A 32 4.70 11.17 -5.90
CA GLU A 32 5.69 12.25 -6.06
C GLU A 32 6.70 12.09 -7.21
N THR A 33 6.56 11.10 -8.10
CA THR A 33 7.55 10.97 -9.21
C THR A 33 6.95 11.27 -10.57
N PHE A 34 5.96 10.48 -11.02
CA PHE A 34 5.32 10.69 -12.33
C PHE A 34 3.81 10.53 -12.22
N VAL A 35 3.06 11.37 -12.92
CA VAL A 35 1.61 11.18 -13.11
C VAL A 35 1.40 10.46 -14.43
N LEU A 36 0.64 9.38 -14.39
CA LEU A 36 0.15 8.66 -15.56
C LEU A 36 -1.29 9.03 -15.80
N HIS A 37 -1.60 9.32 -17.05
CA HIS A 37 -2.97 9.44 -17.53
C HIS A 37 -3.26 8.28 -18.47
N ALA A 38 -4.44 7.67 -18.33
CA ALA A 38 -4.90 6.71 -19.31
C ALA A 38 -5.15 7.42 -20.65
N ASP A 39 -4.70 6.81 -21.75
CA ASP A 39 -5.07 7.23 -23.10
C ASP A 39 -6.57 7.08 -23.35
N GLU A 40 -7.08 7.74 -24.39
CA GLU A 40 -8.48 7.68 -24.81
C GLU A 40 -8.93 6.22 -25.10
N GLY A 41 -9.51 5.57 -24.09
CA GLY A 41 -10.04 4.20 -24.17
C GLY A 41 -9.41 3.18 -23.23
N GLY A 42 -8.42 3.56 -22.42
CA GLY A 42 -7.82 2.69 -21.39
C GLY A 42 -8.28 3.04 -19.97
N ALA A 43 -8.00 2.16 -19.01
CA ALA A 43 -8.05 2.49 -17.59
C ALA A 43 -6.80 1.96 -16.89
N LEU A 44 -6.29 2.74 -15.95
CA LEU A 44 -5.13 2.37 -15.14
C LEU A 44 -5.56 1.49 -13.96
N GLY A 45 -6.77 1.69 -13.43
CA GLY A 45 -7.36 0.89 -12.35
C GLY A 45 -8.56 0.04 -12.78
N LEU A 46 -8.88 -0.99 -11.99
CA LEU A 46 -10.01 -1.87 -12.23
C LEU A 46 -11.37 -1.16 -12.16
N GLY A 47 -11.47 -0.08 -11.38
CA GLY A 47 -12.67 0.75 -11.28
C GLY A 47 -12.84 1.72 -12.45
N GLY A 48 -11.94 1.69 -13.44
CA GLY A 48 -11.93 2.62 -14.56
C GLY A 48 -11.11 3.87 -14.29
N GLU A 49 -10.32 3.91 -13.22
CA GLU A 49 -9.49 5.05 -12.86
C GLU A 49 -8.57 5.46 -14.01
N GLN A 50 -8.53 6.76 -14.30
CA GLN A 50 -7.82 7.35 -15.43
C GLN A 50 -6.48 7.98 -15.04
N VAL A 51 -6.17 7.99 -13.74
CA VAL A 51 -4.94 8.57 -13.19
C VAL A 51 -4.26 7.56 -12.29
N ALA A 52 -2.95 7.44 -12.42
CA ALA A 52 -2.10 6.70 -11.51
C ALA A 52 -0.79 7.46 -11.30
N PHE A 53 0.00 7.02 -10.34
CA PHE A 53 1.31 7.56 -10.07
C PHE A 53 2.36 6.47 -10.23
N ALA A 54 3.42 6.74 -10.98
CA ALA A 54 4.50 5.78 -11.18
C ALA A 54 5.71 6.12 -10.31
N LYS A 55 6.34 5.08 -9.77
CA LYS A 55 7.62 5.14 -9.04
C LYS A 55 8.62 4.20 -9.67
N LYS A 56 9.87 4.64 -9.79
CA LYS A 56 10.97 3.80 -10.29
C LYS A 56 11.47 2.87 -9.19
N GLU A 57 11.97 1.71 -9.57
CA GLU A 57 12.65 0.83 -8.63
C GLU A 57 13.94 1.47 -8.12
N PHE A 58 14.09 1.55 -6.80
CA PHE A 58 15.33 1.97 -6.15
C PHE A 58 16.50 1.05 -6.54
N GLY A 59 17.70 1.61 -6.70
CA GLY A 59 18.89 0.85 -7.08
C GLY A 59 19.09 0.64 -8.59
N SER A 60 18.01 0.52 -9.39
CA SER A 60 18.12 0.32 -10.85
C SER A 60 18.85 1.46 -11.56
N THR A 61 18.68 2.69 -11.07
CA THR A 61 19.31 3.90 -11.61
C THR A 61 20.61 4.26 -10.91
N ARG A 62 21.01 3.59 -9.82
CA ARG A 62 22.13 4.03 -8.98
C ARG A 62 23.47 4.14 -9.70
N PRO A 63 23.86 3.20 -10.59
CA PRO A 63 25.09 3.35 -11.38
C PRO A 63 25.04 4.59 -12.27
N GLN A 64 23.90 4.85 -12.92
CA GLN A 64 23.68 6.05 -13.72
C GLN A 64 23.74 7.31 -12.84
N MET A 65 23.08 7.29 -11.68
CA MET A 65 23.09 8.40 -10.72
C MET A 65 24.50 8.69 -10.22
N ASN A 66 25.27 7.68 -9.84
CA ASN A 66 26.66 7.86 -9.42
C ASN A 66 27.52 8.43 -10.55
N ALA A 67 27.37 7.93 -11.78
CA ALA A 67 28.06 8.48 -12.94
C ALA A 67 27.64 9.93 -13.24
N ASP A 68 26.37 10.28 -13.07
CA ASP A 68 25.86 11.65 -13.22
C ASP A 68 26.44 12.57 -12.13
N LEU A 69 26.45 12.11 -10.87
CA LEU A 69 27.03 12.86 -9.75
C LEU A 69 28.53 13.08 -9.91
N GLU A 70 29.27 12.07 -10.37
CA GLU A 70 30.70 12.20 -10.67
C GLU A 70 30.93 13.20 -11.81
N ARG A 71 30.12 13.16 -12.86
CA ARG A 71 30.19 14.12 -13.98
C ARG A 71 29.91 15.56 -13.54
N HIS A 72 29.09 15.76 -12.51
CA HIS A 72 28.63 17.07 -12.05
C HIS A 72 29.13 17.47 -10.66
N ALA A 73 30.15 16.78 -10.12
CA ALA A 73 30.61 16.95 -8.74
C ALA A 73 31.02 18.41 -8.41
N ASP A 74 31.68 19.09 -9.34
CA ASP A 74 32.11 20.49 -9.15
C ASP A 74 30.92 21.45 -9.07
N LEU A 75 29.88 21.24 -9.88
CA LEU A 75 28.67 22.06 -9.88
C LEU A 75 27.85 21.86 -8.61
N ILE A 76 27.69 20.60 -8.19
CA ILE A 76 27.05 20.24 -6.93
C ILE A 76 27.74 20.96 -5.76
N LYS A 77 29.07 20.96 -5.73
CA LYS A 77 29.83 21.63 -4.68
C LYS A 77 29.56 23.13 -4.65
N VAL A 78 29.50 23.80 -5.80
CA VAL A 78 29.17 25.24 -5.87
C VAL A 78 27.77 25.51 -5.31
N VAL A 79 26.78 24.68 -5.65
CA VAL A 79 25.42 24.81 -5.12
C VAL A 79 25.39 24.61 -3.61
N GLN A 80 26.06 23.57 -3.10
CA GLN A 80 26.15 23.28 -1.66
C GLN A 80 26.79 24.43 -0.90
N ASP A 81 27.88 25.00 -1.42
CA ASP A 81 28.56 26.16 -0.82
C ASP A 81 27.63 27.40 -0.77
N LEU A 82 26.78 27.59 -1.77
CA LEU A 82 25.78 28.67 -1.79
C LEU A 82 24.66 28.42 -0.78
N GLU A 83 24.12 27.19 -0.72
CA GLU A 83 23.09 26.81 0.25
C GLU A 83 23.59 26.94 1.69
N GLU A 84 24.85 26.56 1.96
CA GLU A 84 25.49 26.73 3.26
C GLU A 84 25.63 28.21 3.63
N LYS A 85 26.04 29.07 2.69
CA LYS A 85 26.11 30.53 2.91
C LYS A 85 24.74 31.12 3.23
N VAL A 86 23.68 30.71 2.53
CA VAL A 86 22.30 31.13 2.81
C VAL A 86 21.89 30.70 4.23
N ARG A 87 22.09 29.43 4.56
CA ARG A 87 21.73 28.86 5.88
C ARG A 87 22.53 29.51 7.02
N ALA A 88 23.83 29.73 6.84
CA ALA A 88 24.69 30.40 7.80
C ALA A 88 24.25 31.85 8.02
N GLY A 89 23.91 32.57 6.94
CA GLY A 89 23.35 33.91 7.01
C GLY A 89 22.03 33.94 7.79
N GLN A 90 21.08 33.07 7.47
CA GLN A 90 19.79 32.97 8.16
C GLN A 90 19.94 32.63 9.66
N THR A 91 20.79 31.66 9.98
CA THR A 91 21.08 31.26 11.37
C THR A 91 21.76 32.39 12.13
N GLY A 92 22.71 33.08 11.49
CA GLY A 92 23.36 34.26 12.05
C GLY A 92 22.37 35.39 12.33
N VAL A 93 21.41 35.64 11.43
CA VAL A 93 20.33 36.62 11.64
C VAL A 93 19.46 36.22 12.83
N ALA A 94 19.04 34.97 12.92
CA ALA A 94 18.22 34.48 14.02
C ALA A 94 18.93 34.62 15.39
N GLN A 95 20.22 34.24 15.45
CA GLN A 95 21.01 34.38 16.67
C GLN A 95 21.25 35.85 17.03
N ALA A 96 21.61 36.70 16.06
CA ALA A 96 21.82 38.13 16.30
C ALA A 96 20.53 38.82 16.76
N ARG A 97 19.35 38.41 16.27
CA ARG A 97 18.05 38.89 16.77
C ARG A 97 17.80 38.48 18.22
N LYS A 98 18.16 37.25 18.59
CA LYS A 98 18.04 36.77 19.98
C LYS A 98 18.93 37.55 20.93
N ASP A 99 20.17 37.83 20.52
CA ASP A 99 21.11 38.65 21.29
C ASP A 99 20.58 40.09 21.43
N LEU A 100 20.11 40.68 20.32
CA LEU A 100 19.48 42.01 20.32
C LEU A 100 18.28 42.11 21.26
N LEU A 101 17.38 41.13 21.25
CA LEU A 101 16.22 41.09 22.16
C LEU A 101 16.64 40.98 23.62
N ARG A 102 17.72 40.23 23.91
CA ARG A 102 18.28 40.11 25.27
C ARG A 102 18.79 41.46 25.76
N ASP A 103 19.52 42.18 24.91
CA ASP A 103 20.14 43.46 25.23
C ASP A 103 19.09 44.58 25.29
N GLN A 104 18.07 44.56 24.43
CA GLN A 104 16.88 45.43 24.53
C GLN A 104 16.13 45.22 25.85
N GLY A 105 15.86 43.96 26.22
CA GLY A 105 15.23 43.68 27.52
C GLY A 105 16.09 44.10 28.72
N PHE A 106 17.41 44.20 28.54
CA PHE A 106 18.31 44.74 29.56
C PHE A 106 18.27 46.28 29.60
N LEU A 107 18.19 46.94 28.43
CA LEU A 107 17.95 48.38 28.32
C LEU A 107 16.62 48.79 28.98
N ASP A 108 15.54 48.06 28.73
CA ASP A 108 14.24 48.36 29.31
C ASP A 108 14.28 48.30 30.85
N ARG A 109 14.93 47.26 31.41
CA ARG A 109 15.15 47.12 32.85
C ARG A 109 16.08 48.19 33.45
N LEU A 110 17.04 48.68 32.66
CA LEU A 110 17.92 49.79 33.05
C LEU A 110 17.19 51.14 33.00
N GLY A 111 16.35 51.36 32.00
CA GLY A 111 15.52 52.57 31.88
C GLY A 111 14.54 52.74 33.04
N GLU A 112 14.04 51.62 33.58
CA GLU A 112 13.18 51.60 34.78
C GLU A 112 13.95 51.85 36.09
N ARG A 113 15.27 51.59 36.12
CA ARG A 113 16.14 51.85 37.27
C ARG A 113 16.91 53.15 37.05
N THR A 114 16.36 54.27 37.53
CA THR A 114 16.94 55.62 37.42
C THR A 114 18.48 55.67 37.50
N ALA A 115 19.10 56.02 36.37
CA ALA A 115 20.34 56.77 36.18
C ALA A 115 21.50 56.54 37.17
N ALA A 116 22.04 55.32 37.25
CA ALA A 116 23.25 55.06 38.03
C ALA A 116 24.56 54.98 37.22
N ASN A 117 24.54 54.77 35.90
CA ASN A 117 25.75 54.82 35.06
C ASN A 117 25.39 55.15 33.61
N ALA A 118 25.67 56.39 33.18
CA ALA A 118 25.49 56.79 31.78
C ALA A 118 26.39 55.98 30.81
N GLU A 119 27.57 55.57 31.27
CA GLU A 119 28.51 54.76 30.48
C GLU A 119 27.95 53.38 30.12
N ASP A 120 27.25 52.71 31.06
CA ASP A 120 26.64 51.41 30.82
C ASP A 120 25.47 51.50 29.81
N TYR A 121 24.71 52.60 29.87
CA TYR A 121 23.63 52.88 28.92
C TYR A 121 24.16 53.16 27.52
N ASP A 122 25.17 54.02 27.39
CA ASP A 122 25.79 54.33 26.10
C ASP A 122 26.46 53.10 25.48
N SER A 123 27.07 52.23 26.30
CA SER A 123 27.61 50.94 25.84
C SER A 123 26.50 50.05 25.28
N LEU A 124 25.37 49.88 25.98
CA LEU A 124 24.28 49.05 25.48
C LEU A 124 23.61 49.63 24.24
N VAL A 125 23.43 50.95 24.15
CA VAL A 125 22.90 51.60 22.94
C VAL A 125 23.82 51.35 21.75
N LYS A 126 25.13 51.37 21.97
CA LYS A 126 26.13 50.99 20.95
C LYS A 126 26.01 49.51 20.58
N ASP A 127 25.91 48.60 21.55
CA ASP A 127 25.75 47.16 21.29
C ASP A 127 24.47 46.85 20.50
N VAL A 128 23.36 47.53 20.80
CA VAL A 128 22.09 47.44 20.05
C VAL A 128 22.25 47.95 18.62
N ARG A 129 22.98 49.06 18.41
CA ARG A 129 23.24 49.61 17.07
C ARG A 129 24.13 48.66 16.26
N ASP A 130 25.19 48.15 16.86
CA ASP A 130 26.14 47.23 16.23
C ASP A 130 25.48 45.88 15.93
N GLY A 131 24.60 45.40 16.83
CA GLY A 131 23.75 44.23 16.61
C GLY A 131 22.81 44.38 15.42
N ASN A 132 22.14 45.54 15.29
CA ASN A 132 21.30 45.84 14.12
C ASN A 132 22.10 45.91 12.81
N ALA A 133 23.29 46.52 12.83
CA ALA A 133 24.17 46.56 11.66
C ALA A 133 24.65 45.16 11.25
N LYS A 134 24.97 44.30 12.22
CA LYS A 134 25.33 42.89 11.99
C LYS A 134 24.16 42.10 11.39
N ILE A 135 22.94 42.29 11.88
CA ILE A 135 21.73 41.67 11.30
C ILE A 135 21.58 42.09 9.83
N ALA A 136 21.69 43.39 9.52
CA ALA A 136 21.55 43.89 8.15
C ALA A 136 22.62 43.30 7.21
N ALA A 137 23.87 43.22 7.65
CA ALA A 137 24.96 42.63 6.87
C ALA A 137 24.74 41.13 6.59
N LEU A 138 24.30 40.36 7.58
CA LEU A 138 23.99 38.93 7.42
C LEU A 138 22.76 38.71 6.53
N GLN A 139 21.75 39.58 6.61
CA GLN A 139 20.60 39.56 5.71
C GLN A 139 21.01 39.85 4.26
N GLN A 140 21.90 40.82 4.05
CA GLN A 140 22.42 41.13 2.72
C GLN A 140 23.21 39.96 2.13
N GLN A 141 24.13 39.37 2.90
CA GLN A 141 24.91 38.20 2.44
C GLN A 141 24.00 37.00 2.11
N ALA A 142 23.00 36.74 2.94
CA ALA A 142 22.02 35.68 2.67
C ALA A 142 21.19 35.99 1.41
N ALA A 143 20.78 37.24 1.20
CA ALA A 143 20.03 37.67 0.04
C ALA A 143 20.85 37.58 -1.26
N GLU A 144 22.13 37.97 -1.23
CA GLU A 144 23.05 37.86 -2.39
C GLU A 144 23.30 36.40 -2.76
N ALA A 145 23.53 35.53 -1.76
CA ALA A 145 23.68 34.10 -1.98
C ALA A 145 22.39 33.45 -2.50
N ALA A 146 21.22 33.82 -1.94
CA ALA A 146 19.92 33.33 -2.38
C ALA A 146 19.59 33.80 -3.81
N TRP A 147 19.89 35.06 -4.13
CA TRP A 147 19.72 35.59 -5.48
C TRP A 147 20.61 34.86 -6.48
N THR A 148 21.89 34.65 -6.14
CA THR A 148 22.82 33.88 -6.98
C THR A 148 22.32 32.45 -7.19
N LEU A 149 21.80 31.81 -6.15
CA LEU A 149 21.23 30.47 -6.22
C LEU A 149 19.99 30.42 -7.13
N GLU A 150 19.09 31.41 -7.03
CA GLU A 150 17.91 31.50 -7.87
C GLU A 150 18.25 31.81 -9.33
N GLU A 151 19.21 32.70 -9.60
CA GLU A 151 19.68 32.97 -10.96
C GLU A 151 20.39 31.77 -11.57
N LEU A 152 21.10 30.98 -10.76
CA LEU A 152 21.74 29.74 -11.20
C LEU A 152 20.72 28.64 -11.50
N LYS A 153 19.65 28.51 -10.69
CA LYS A 153 18.51 27.63 -10.98
C LYS A 153 17.71 28.09 -12.20
N ALA A 154 17.62 29.40 -12.43
CA ALA A 154 16.89 29.99 -13.54
C ALA A 154 17.72 30.10 -14.84
N GLY A 155 19.02 29.74 -14.80
CA GLY A 155 19.89 29.76 -15.97
C GLY A 155 20.28 31.13 -16.51
N ARG A 156 20.20 32.18 -15.68
CA ARG A 156 20.30 33.58 -16.12
C ARG A 156 21.66 34.24 -15.90
N ILE A 157 22.65 33.52 -15.35
CA ILE A 157 23.98 34.07 -15.08
C ILE A 157 24.81 34.10 -16.39
N ALA A 158 24.80 35.25 -17.06
CA ALA A 158 25.53 35.48 -18.31
C ALA A 158 27.05 35.54 -18.06
N GLY A 159 27.82 34.70 -18.76
CA GLY A 159 29.31 34.72 -18.72
C GLY A 159 29.96 33.34 -18.63
N VAL A 160 29.19 32.32 -18.29
CA VAL A 160 29.56 30.91 -18.46
C VAL A 160 28.88 30.43 -19.75
N GLN A 161 29.57 29.71 -20.63
CA GLN A 161 28.93 29.10 -21.81
C GLN A 161 27.92 28.05 -21.34
N MET A 162 26.66 28.45 -21.12
CA MET A 162 25.63 27.70 -20.38
C MET A 162 24.42 27.30 -21.24
N GLU A 163 24.50 27.26 -22.57
CA GLU A 163 23.44 26.60 -23.36
C GLU A 163 23.58 25.07 -23.17
N GLY A 164 22.95 24.56 -22.11
CA GLY A 164 22.94 23.13 -21.73
C GLY A 164 23.16 22.88 -20.23
N LEU A 165 23.95 23.73 -19.56
CA LEU A 165 24.30 23.54 -18.15
C LEU A 165 23.10 23.66 -17.19
N ASP A 166 22.08 24.45 -17.54
CA ASP A 166 20.90 24.64 -16.66
C ASP A 166 20.15 23.34 -16.41
N ARG A 167 19.97 22.54 -17.46
CA ARG A 167 19.33 21.23 -17.36
C ARG A 167 20.24 20.25 -16.63
N GLU A 168 21.55 20.29 -16.90
CA GLU A 168 22.53 19.42 -16.26
C GLU A 168 22.68 19.68 -14.75
N VAL A 169 22.69 20.94 -14.31
CA VAL A 169 22.76 21.30 -12.89
C VAL A 169 21.50 20.89 -12.15
N VAL A 170 20.32 21.21 -12.70
CA VAL A 170 19.04 20.81 -12.10
C VAL A 170 18.93 19.28 -12.05
N GLN A 171 19.35 18.59 -13.10
CA GLN A 171 19.42 17.13 -13.14
C GLN A 171 20.38 16.59 -12.07
N ALA A 172 21.60 17.14 -11.96
CA ALA A 172 22.57 16.72 -10.96
C ALA A 172 22.08 16.92 -9.52
N MET A 173 21.44 18.06 -9.22
CA MET A 173 20.82 18.32 -7.92
C MET A 173 19.70 17.33 -7.62
N ASN A 174 18.84 17.05 -8.60
CA ASN A 174 17.76 16.06 -8.45
C ASN A 174 18.32 14.66 -8.24
N THR A 175 19.36 14.28 -8.99
CA THR A 175 20.10 13.02 -8.82
C THR A 175 20.69 12.91 -7.42
N GLN A 176 21.29 13.98 -6.90
CA GLN A 176 21.86 13.97 -5.55
C GLN A 176 20.79 13.78 -4.48
N LYS A 177 19.70 14.54 -4.58
CA LYS A 177 18.57 14.43 -3.65
C LYS A 177 17.94 13.04 -3.69
N ALA A 178 17.80 12.46 -4.89
CA ALA A 178 17.35 11.08 -5.04
C ALA A 178 18.33 10.08 -4.39
N LYS A 179 19.65 10.31 -4.48
CA LYS A 179 20.65 9.49 -3.77
C LYS A 179 20.55 9.62 -2.25
N GLU A 180 20.38 10.84 -1.73
CA GLU A 180 20.20 11.08 -0.30
C GLU A 180 18.92 10.43 0.23
N ALA A 181 17.82 10.54 -0.52
CA ALA A 181 16.57 9.85 -0.25
C ALA A 181 16.73 8.33 -0.20
N ASP A 182 17.39 7.75 -1.20
CA ASP A 182 17.64 6.31 -1.28
C ASP A 182 18.56 5.82 -0.15
N LEU A 183 19.56 6.60 0.25
CA LEU A 183 20.38 6.32 1.44
C LEU A 183 19.57 6.39 2.73
N LYS A 184 18.68 7.38 2.85
CA LYS A 184 17.77 7.50 3.99
C LYS A 184 16.83 6.29 4.07
N LEU A 185 16.22 5.92 2.94
CA LEU A 185 15.35 4.76 2.85
C LEU A 185 16.09 3.46 3.17
N ALA A 186 17.31 3.28 2.64
CA ALA A 186 18.17 2.13 2.98
C ALA A 186 18.45 2.05 4.50
N LYS A 187 18.64 3.19 5.15
CA LYS A 187 18.83 3.26 6.60
C LYS A 187 17.56 2.93 7.37
N GLU A 188 16.41 3.48 6.96
CA GLU A 188 15.10 3.22 7.59
C GLU A 188 14.65 1.76 7.39
N THR A 189 14.98 1.16 6.25
CA THR A 189 14.65 -0.24 5.92
C THR A 189 15.65 -1.26 6.47
N GLY A 190 16.90 -0.87 6.71
CA GLY A 190 17.97 -1.79 7.15
C GLY A 190 17.70 -2.48 8.48
N GLY A 191 16.82 -1.92 9.32
CA GLY A 191 16.38 -2.56 10.56
C GLY A 191 15.19 -3.50 10.41
N LEU A 192 14.53 -3.54 9.26
CA LEU A 192 13.25 -4.25 9.02
C LEU A 192 13.40 -5.51 8.17
N PHE A 193 14.41 -5.52 7.29
CA PHE A 193 14.64 -6.57 6.29
C PHE A 193 16.08 -7.05 6.37
N ASN A 194 16.33 -8.33 6.07
CA ASN A 194 17.68 -8.87 6.01
C ASN A 194 18.45 -8.29 4.81
N ASN A 195 19.07 -7.13 5.03
CA ASN A 195 19.84 -6.38 4.06
C ASN A 195 21.30 -6.85 3.99
N ALA A 196 21.57 -8.16 4.08
CA ALA A 196 22.93 -8.71 3.97
C ALA A 196 23.66 -8.23 2.71
N ASP A 197 22.94 -8.00 1.62
CA ASP A 197 23.48 -7.45 0.37
C ASP A 197 23.88 -5.97 0.50
N TYR A 198 23.18 -5.17 1.30
CA TYR A 198 23.56 -3.78 1.59
C TYR A 198 24.79 -3.71 2.49
N GLU A 199 24.86 -4.57 3.51
CA GLU A 199 26.03 -4.64 4.40
C GLU A 199 27.30 -5.03 3.64
N THR A 200 27.17 -5.91 2.65
CA THR A 200 28.30 -6.37 1.83
C THR A 200 28.60 -5.47 0.64
N ASN A 201 27.60 -4.75 0.11
CA ASN A 201 27.79 -3.79 -0.97
C ASN A 201 26.79 -2.63 -0.85
N PRO A 202 27.18 -1.55 -0.16
CA PRO A 202 26.34 -0.36 0.01
C PRO A 202 25.91 0.28 -1.31
N ASP A 203 26.60 0.01 -2.41
CA ASP A 203 26.27 0.53 -3.75
C ASP A 203 25.09 -0.19 -4.40
N LEU A 204 24.71 -1.38 -3.93
CA LEU A 204 23.60 -2.17 -4.51
C LEU A 204 22.21 -1.57 -4.32
N GLY A 205 22.06 -0.53 -3.51
CA GLY A 205 20.75 0.05 -3.17
C GLY A 205 20.32 -0.35 -1.77
N GLY A 206 19.40 0.40 -1.18
CA GLY A 206 18.54 -0.16 -0.15
C GLY A 206 17.67 -1.29 -0.70
N ASP A 207 16.69 -1.70 0.08
CA ASP A 207 15.80 -2.80 -0.24
C ASP A 207 15.18 -2.75 -1.65
N ARG A 208 15.39 -3.79 -2.46
CA ARG A 208 14.98 -3.87 -3.87
C ARG A 208 13.54 -4.33 -4.06
N ASN A 209 12.87 -4.78 -3.00
CA ASN A 209 11.54 -5.38 -3.08
C ASN A 209 10.41 -4.43 -2.70
N LEU A 210 10.67 -3.14 -2.56
CA LEU A 210 9.68 -2.09 -2.27
C LEU A 210 8.48 -2.14 -3.24
N LEU A 211 8.73 -2.25 -4.55
CA LEU A 211 7.66 -2.36 -5.55
C LEU A 211 6.87 -3.67 -5.39
N THR A 212 7.58 -4.77 -5.16
CA THR A 212 6.99 -6.10 -4.97
C THR A 212 6.05 -6.13 -3.75
N ARG A 213 6.42 -5.46 -2.66
CA ARG A 213 5.61 -5.34 -1.44
C ARG A 213 4.36 -4.50 -1.63
N ALA A 214 4.46 -3.42 -2.41
CA ALA A 214 3.29 -2.60 -2.72
C ALA A 214 2.24 -3.42 -3.49
N VAL A 215 2.67 -4.13 -4.54
CA VAL A 215 1.80 -5.03 -5.32
C VAL A 215 1.29 -6.20 -4.48
N ALA A 216 2.14 -6.78 -3.62
CA ALA A 216 1.74 -7.85 -2.71
C ALA A 216 0.70 -7.41 -1.68
N SER A 217 0.77 -6.18 -1.19
CA SER A 217 -0.23 -5.62 -0.28
C SER A 217 -1.59 -5.51 -0.97
N THR A 218 -1.63 -5.08 -2.23
CA THR A 218 -2.85 -5.08 -3.05
C THR A 218 -3.41 -6.49 -3.25
N ALA A 219 -2.55 -7.48 -3.43
CA ALA A 219 -2.98 -8.88 -3.54
C ALA A 219 -3.61 -9.39 -2.23
N VAL A 220 -3.09 -9.00 -1.07
CA VAL A 220 -3.69 -9.31 0.24
C VAL A 220 -5.04 -8.62 0.42
N ASP A 221 -5.15 -7.33 0.11
CA ASP A 221 -6.41 -6.57 0.17
C ASP A 221 -7.52 -7.19 -0.70
N ARG A 222 -7.14 -7.72 -1.87
CA ARG A 222 -8.06 -8.47 -2.75
C ARG A 222 -8.43 -9.84 -2.19
N LEU A 223 -7.47 -10.58 -1.64
CA LEU A 223 -7.72 -11.89 -1.04
C LEU A 223 -8.70 -11.78 0.14
N LEU A 224 -8.61 -10.68 0.89
CA LEU A 224 -9.51 -10.37 2.00
C LEU A 224 -10.81 -9.69 1.56
N ASP A 225 -10.93 -9.30 0.29
CA ASP A 225 -12.07 -8.58 -0.28
C ASP A 225 -12.44 -7.33 0.55
N THR A 226 -11.42 -6.57 0.97
CA THR A 226 -11.58 -5.35 1.78
C THR A 226 -11.59 -4.07 0.94
N HIS A 227 -10.83 -4.04 -0.16
CA HIS A 227 -10.75 -2.90 -1.10
C HIS A 227 -10.39 -1.57 -0.43
N VAL A 228 -9.48 -1.62 0.54
CA VAL A 228 -9.04 -0.46 1.33
C VAL A 228 -7.63 -0.01 0.98
N LEU A 229 -6.95 -0.63 0.01
CA LEU A 229 -5.70 -0.13 -0.53
C LEU A 229 -5.89 0.46 -1.93
N ALA A 230 -5.06 1.44 -2.27
CA ALA A 230 -4.88 1.82 -3.67
C ALA A 230 -4.33 0.62 -4.43
N GLU A 231 -4.80 0.45 -5.66
CA GLU A 231 -4.34 -0.64 -6.51
C GLU A 231 -2.89 -0.37 -6.94
N GLU A 232 -1.98 -1.26 -6.54
CA GLU A 232 -0.57 -1.23 -6.92
C GLU A 232 -0.30 -2.26 -8.01
N LYS A 233 0.38 -1.84 -9.08
CA LYS A 233 0.78 -2.68 -10.21
C LYS A 233 2.26 -2.56 -10.51
N PHE A 234 2.77 -3.53 -11.24
CA PHE A 234 4.02 -3.34 -11.97
C PHE A 234 3.75 -2.66 -13.31
N GLY A 235 4.62 -1.73 -13.67
CA GLY A 235 4.78 -1.23 -15.03
C GLY A 235 6.19 -1.49 -15.55
N MET A 236 6.41 -1.23 -16.82
CA MET A 236 7.73 -1.15 -17.42
C MET A 236 7.87 0.16 -18.19
N ASP A 237 9.04 0.80 -18.10
CA ASP A 237 9.40 1.87 -19.03
C ASP A 237 9.90 1.31 -20.37
N GLU A 238 10.13 2.19 -21.35
CA GLU A 238 10.63 1.83 -22.69
C GLU A 238 11.98 1.09 -22.68
N GLN A 239 12.79 1.29 -21.64
CA GLN A 239 14.07 0.63 -21.46
C GLN A 239 13.93 -0.74 -20.76
N GLY A 240 12.71 -1.12 -20.42
CA GLY A 240 12.35 -2.36 -19.74
C GLY A 240 12.74 -2.37 -18.26
N ASN A 241 12.92 -1.21 -17.64
CA ASN A 241 13.06 -1.10 -16.20
C ASN A 241 11.69 -1.20 -15.54
N VAL A 242 11.64 -1.84 -14.37
CA VAL A 242 10.39 -2.03 -13.64
C VAL A 242 9.98 -0.74 -12.93
N LEU A 243 8.70 -0.42 -13.05
CA LEU A 243 8.01 0.67 -12.34
C LEU A 243 6.99 0.07 -11.36
N GLY A 244 6.77 0.73 -10.24
CA GLY A 244 5.55 0.55 -9.45
C GLY A 244 4.53 1.59 -9.89
N VAL A 245 3.27 1.19 -10.04
CA VAL A 245 2.17 2.07 -10.44
C VAL A 245 1.09 2.01 -9.37
N SER A 246 0.84 3.13 -8.70
CA SER A 246 -0.19 3.30 -7.67
C SER A 246 -1.38 4.03 -8.28
N VAL A 247 -2.51 3.34 -8.44
CA VAL A 247 -3.74 3.92 -8.99
C VAL A 247 -4.27 5.01 -8.05
N GLN A 248 -4.75 6.13 -8.61
CA GLN A 248 -5.25 7.25 -7.82
C GLN A 248 -6.35 6.82 -6.84
N ALA A 249 -6.14 7.09 -5.56
CA ALA A 249 -7.11 6.87 -4.50
C ALA A 249 -8.28 7.88 -4.57
N ASP A 250 -9.45 7.47 -4.09
CA ASP A 250 -10.57 8.39 -3.89
C ASP A 250 -10.33 9.31 -2.70
N GLY A 251 -10.85 10.54 -2.81
CA GLY A 251 -10.89 11.48 -1.71
C GLY A 251 -9.60 12.28 -1.56
N ALA A 252 -9.18 12.46 -0.32
CA ALA A 252 -8.00 13.23 0.03
C ALA A 252 -7.27 12.61 1.21
N GLY A 253 -5.95 12.77 1.23
CA GLY A 253 -5.13 12.45 2.40
C GLY A 253 -5.68 13.14 3.66
N VAL A 254 -5.81 12.40 4.76
CA VAL A 254 -6.28 12.93 6.04
C VAL A 254 -5.34 14.03 6.54
N LYS A 255 -4.06 13.91 6.24
CA LYS A 255 -3.05 14.96 6.37
C LYS A 255 -2.50 15.29 4.98
N GLY A 256 -2.35 16.56 4.65
CA GLY A 256 -1.66 16.95 3.43
C GLY A 256 -1.72 18.43 3.15
N ASP A 257 -1.06 18.85 2.09
CA ASP A 257 -1.09 20.24 1.66
C ASP A 257 -2.40 20.58 0.96
N TYR A 258 -2.94 21.76 1.27
CA TYR A 258 -4.13 22.30 0.62
C TYR A 258 -3.95 23.79 0.33
N ARG A 259 -4.34 24.21 -0.88
CA ARG A 259 -4.36 25.61 -1.28
C ARG A 259 -5.81 26.09 -1.26
N GLY A 260 -6.11 26.98 -0.32
CA GLY A 260 -7.45 27.56 -0.17
C GLY A 260 -7.79 28.53 -1.30
N GLU A 261 -8.98 29.14 -1.23
CA GLU A 261 -9.43 30.17 -2.19
C GLU A 261 -8.51 31.39 -2.22
N ASP A 262 -7.82 31.67 -1.12
CA ASP A 262 -6.82 32.74 -1.01
C ASP A 262 -5.49 32.42 -1.72
N GLY A 263 -5.38 31.23 -2.30
CA GLY A 263 -4.18 30.80 -3.00
C GLY A 263 -3.02 30.49 -2.07
N VAL A 264 -3.18 30.45 -0.74
CA VAL A 264 -2.09 30.13 0.20
C VAL A 264 -2.05 28.63 0.46
N LYS A 265 -0.87 28.02 0.26
CA LYS A 265 -0.61 26.59 0.54
C LYS A 265 -0.42 26.40 2.05
N ARG A 266 -1.17 25.47 2.64
CA ARG A 266 -1.15 25.17 4.08
C ARG A 266 -1.08 23.66 4.32
N GLU A 267 -0.38 23.25 5.37
CA GLU A 267 -0.47 21.88 5.89
C GLU A 267 -1.79 21.72 6.63
N CYS A 268 -2.68 20.88 6.12
CA CYS A 268 -4.06 20.74 6.61
C CYS A 268 -4.36 19.32 7.07
N TYR A 269 -5.37 19.20 7.95
CA TYR A 269 -6.11 17.95 8.09
C TYR A 269 -7.43 18.02 7.32
N LEU A 270 -7.96 16.87 6.89
CA LEU A 270 -9.28 16.76 6.27
C LEU A 270 -10.40 16.80 7.32
N ASP A 271 -11.34 17.73 7.19
CA ASP A 271 -12.49 17.85 8.10
C ASP A 271 -13.63 16.88 7.73
N ALA A 272 -13.35 15.58 7.84
CA ALA A 272 -14.34 14.53 7.64
C ALA A 272 -15.04 14.14 8.95
N ARG A 273 -16.23 13.54 8.80
CA ARG A 273 -17.01 12.98 9.92
C ARG A 273 -16.50 11.60 10.32
N TYR A 274 -15.43 11.54 11.10
CA TYR A 274 -14.83 10.26 11.51
C TYR A 274 -15.70 9.42 12.47
N ASP A 275 -16.81 9.97 12.99
CA ASP A 275 -17.87 9.24 13.68
C ASP A 275 -18.79 8.45 12.72
N ASN A 276 -18.67 8.65 11.41
CA ASN A 276 -19.41 7.92 10.39
C ASN A 276 -19.04 6.42 10.38
N ALA A 277 -20.05 5.55 10.50
CA ALA A 277 -19.86 4.10 10.54
C ALA A 277 -19.07 3.53 9.35
N LYS A 278 -19.26 4.06 8.13
CA LYS A 278 -18.54 3.61 6.94
C LYS A 278 -17.06 3.98 6.98
N ILE A 279 -16.74 5.19 7.43
CA ILE A 279 -15.35 5.64 7.59
C ILE A 279 -14.67 4.83 8.70
N GLN A 280 -15.36 4.62 9.83
CA GLN A 280 -14.84 3.77 10.92
C GLN A 280 -14.55 2.34 10.43
N LYS A 281 -15.48 1.76 9.67
CA LYS A 281 -15.27 0.44 9.05
C LYS A 281 -14.07 0.45 8.11
N GLY A 282 -13.98 1.42 7.18
CA GLY A 282 -12.87 1.51 6.24
C GLY A 282 -11.51 1.71 6.92
N LEU A 283 -11.44 2.48 8.00
CA LEU A 283 -10.22 2.63 8.79
C LEU A 283 -9.83 1.34 9.53
N SER A 284 -10.82 0.62 10.07
CA SER A 284 -10.61 -0.68 10.71
C SER A 284 -10.15 -1.75 9.71
N ASP A 285 -10.78 -1.81 8.54
CA ASP A 285 -10.39 -2.70 7.46
C ASP A 285 -8.96 -2.39 6.97
N LEU A 286 -8.60 -1.12 6.85
CA LEU A 286 -7.23 -0.70 6.51
C LEU A 286 -6.24 -1.17 7.60
N GLU A 287 -6.60 -1.04 8.87
CA GLU A 287 -5.77 -1.50 9.99
C GLU A 287 -5.60 -3.01 10.00
N VAL A 288 -6.62 -3.78 9.61
CA VAL A 288 -6.55 -5.23 9.41
C VAL A 288 -5.56 -5.59 8.32
N VAL A 289 -5.65 -4.96 7.15
CA VAL A 289 -4.76 -5.24 6.03
C VAL A 289 -3.33 -4.89 6.40
N ASP A 290 -3.10 -3.70 6.96
CA ASP A 290 -1.78 -3.25 7.41
C ASP A 290 -1.23 -4.10 8.57
N TYR A 291 -2.08 -4.67 9.41
CA TYR A 291 -1.66 -5.64 10.41
C TYR A 291 -1.11 -6.91 9.76
N ILE A 292 -1.86 -7.51 8.84
CA ILE A 292 -1.46 -8.76 8.15
C ILE A 292 -0.20 -8.52 7.30
N THR A 293 -0.19 -7.48 6.49
CA THR A 293 0.98 -7.13 5.66
C THR A 293 2.14 -6.66 6.51
N GLY A 294 1.91 -6.13 7.71
CA GLY A 294 2.96 -5.58 8.56
C GLY A 294 3.44 -4.20 8.10
N GLN A 295 2.59 -3.44 7.39
CA GLN A 295 2.89 -2.07 6.97
C GLN A 295 3.29 -1.19 8.18
N VAL A 296 4.53 -0.69 8.16
CA VAL A 296 5.10 0.10 9.26
C VAL A 296 4.95 1.61 9.06
N ASP A 297 4.74 2.07 7.83
CA ASP A 297 4.77 3.50 7.48
C ASP A 297 3.38 4.12 7.26
N ARG A 298 2.32 3.52 7.83
CA ARG A 298 0.97 4.10 7.73
C ARG A 298 0.83 5.35 8.61
N HIS A 299 1.06 6.52 8.04
CA HIS A 299 0.72 7.81 8.65
C HIS A 299 -0.54 8.44 8.03
N CYS A 300 -1.09 9.48 8.67
CA CYS A 300 -2.32 10.15 8.21
C CYS A 300 -2.22 10.78 6.80
N GLY A 301 -1.00 10.93 6.27
CA GLY A 301 -0.79 11.37 4.88
C GLY A 301 -1.04 10.26 3.87
N ASN A 302 -0.88 9.01 4.29
CA ASN A 302 -1.06 7.81 3.48
C ASN A 302 -2.43 7.16 3.71
N ILE A 303 -3.37 7.88 4.33
CA ILE A 303 -4.77 7.49 4.51
C ILE A 303 -5.63 8.50 3.77
N PHE A 304 -6.35 8.05 2.76
CA PHE A 304 -7.27 8.85 1.99
C PHE A 304 -8.70 8.56 2.43
N VAL A 305 -9.52 9.61 2.51
CA VAL A 305 -10.95 9.50 2.84
C VAL A 305 -11.75 10.31 1.83
N GLU A 306 -12.78 9.69 1.26
CA GLU A 306 -13.80 10.36 0.46
C GLU A 306 -15.07 10.51 1.33
N PRO A 307 -15.35 11.71 1.87
CA PRO A 307 -16.36 11.88 2.91
C PRO A 307 -17.79 11.55 2.48
N ALA A 308 -18.15 11.66 1.20
CA ALA A 308 -19.53 11.47 0.75
C ALA A 308 -19.94 9.98 0.75
N SER A 309 -19.07 9.09 0.27
CA SER A 309 -19.26 7.64 0.28
C SER A 309 -18.81 7.01 1.60
N GLY A 310 -17.86 7.64 2.28
CA GLY A 310 -17.17 7.09 3.45
C GLY A 310 -16.05 6.11 3.09
N LYS A 311 -15.62 6.06 1.81
CA LYS A 311 -14.53 5.20 1.35
C LYS A 311 -13.21 5.64 1.98
N VAL A 312 -12.43 4.65 2.41
CA VAL A 312 -11.09 4.82 2.97
C VAL A 312 -10.12 4.08 2.06
N THR A 313 -8.96 4.68 1.79
CA THR A 313 -7.94 4.07 0.93
C THR A 313 -6.53 4.35 1.46
N GLY A 314 -5.74 3.31 1.70
CA GLY A 314 -4.33 3.40 2.03
C GLY A 314 -3.44 3.39 0.79
N ILE A 315 -2.47 4.31 0.72
CA ILE A 315 -1.45 4.38 -0.36
C ILE A 315 -0.06 4.07 0.18
N ASP A 316 0.95 3.96 -0.70
CA ASP A 316 2.36 3.85 -0.28
C ASP A 316 2.66 2.58 0.52
N ASN A 317 2.38 1.43 -0.10
CA ASN A 317 2.39 0.10 0.52
C ASN A 317 3.75 -0.63 0.43
N ASP A 318 4.84 0.08 0.21
CA ASP A 318 6.17 -0.51 -0.04
C ASP A 318 6.94 -0.87 1.23
N MET A 319 6.68 -0.21 2.35
CA MET A 319 7.22 -0.52 3.68
C MET A 319 6.45 -1.66 4.40
N ALA A 320 5.84 -2.55 3.64
CA ALA A 320 5.12 -3.73 4.12
C ALA A 320 6.03 -4.97 4.19
N PHE A 321 5.49 -6.06 4.73
CA PHE A 321 6.11 -7.38 4.86
C PHE A 321 7.47 -7.42 5.56
N PRO A 322 7.67 -6.73 6.69
CA PRO A 322 8.93 -6.81 7.42
C PRO A 322 9.23 -8.25 7.85
N GLU A 323 10.50 -8.64 7.72
CA GLU A 323 11.01 -9.93 8.22
C GLU A 323 11.16 -9.93 9.74
N LYS A 324 11.24 -8.73 10.33
CA LYS A 324 11.31 -8.53 11.76
C LYS A 324 9.96 -8.72 12.45
N ASP A 325 10.02 -9.26 13.67
CA ASP A 325 8.86 -9.38 14.53
C ASP A 325 8.27 -8.01 14.91
N ARG A 326 6.94 -7.94 14.91
CA ARG A 326 6.19 -6.69 15.17
C ARG A 326 6.44 -6.10 16.55
N SER A 327 6.65 -6.92 17.58
CA SER A 327 6.94 -6.43 18.92
C SER A 327 8.27 -5.69 18.99
N LEU A 328 9.25 -6.09 18.17
CA LEU A 328 10.54 -5.41 18.06
C LEU A 328 10.41 -4.13 17.25
N MET A 329 9.62 -4.13 16.18
CA MET A 329 9.35 -2.91 15.39
C MET A 329 8.60 -1.85 16.20
N ALA A 330 7.61 -2.25 17.01
CA ALA A 330 6.85 -1.35 17.86
C ALA A 330 7.69 -0.68 18.97
N ALA A 331 8.85 -1.27 19.33
CA ALA A 331 9.79 -0.65 20.25
C ALA A 331 10.66 0.43 19.58
N GLU A 332 10.67 0.51 18.24
CA GLU A 332 11.46 1.45 17.47
C GLU A 332 10.65 2.72 17.18
N ARG A 333 11.29 3.88 17.36
CA ARG A 333 10.64 5.20 17.25
C ARG A 333 10.14 5.56 15.85
N GLU A 334 10.53 4.80 14.82
CA GLU A 334 10.21 5.07 13.42
C GLU A 334 8.96 4.34 12.94
N PHE A 335 8.36 3.47 13.76
CA PHE A 335 7.11 2.79 13.44
C PHE A 335 5.92 3.76 13.48
N LYS A 336 5.30 4.02 12.32
CA LYS A 336 4.16 4.94 12.17
C LYS A 336 2.81 4.22 12.17
N GLY A 337 2.79 2.91 11.97
CA GLY A 337 1.59 2.06 12.01
C GLY A 337 0.98 1.92 13.41
N THR A 338 -0.02 1.04 13.55
CA THR A 338 -0.61 0.70 14.87
C THR A 338 0.15 -0.44 15.52
N GLU A 339 0.51 -0.31 16.79
CA GLU A 339 1.43 -1.28 17.43
C GLU A 339 0.75 -2.62 17.70
N SER A 340 -0.54 -2.60 18.01
CA SER A 340 -1.32 -3.75 18.43
C SER A 340 -2.15 -4.34 17.28
N LEU A 341 -2.80 -5.47 17.57
CA LEU A 341 -3.93 -5.96 16.79
C LEU A 341 -4.99 -4.84 16.62
N PRO A 342 -5.72 -4.82 15.48
CA PRO A 342 -6.89 -3.96 15.33
C PRO A 342 -7.88 -4.26 16.46
N ARG A 343 -8.26 -3.24 17.24
CA ARG A 343 -9.07 -3.45 18.44
C ARG A 343 -10.54 -3.73 18.16
N ILE A 344 -11.05 -3.14 17.08
CA ILE A 344 -12.45 -3.22 16.69
C ILE A 344 -12.46 -3.67 15.24
N ILE A 345 -13.12 -4.79 14.95
CA ILE A 345 -13.28 -5.31 13.59
C ILE A 345 -14.77 -5.51 13.30
N ASP A 346 -15.19 -5.16 12.10
CA ASP A 346 -16.55 -5.46 11.63
C ASP A 346 -16.75 -6.98 11.45
N ARG A 347 -17.93 -7.49 11.80
CA ARG A 347 -18.30 -8.90 11.66
C ARG A 347 -18.03 -9.43 10.25
N SER A 348 -18.41 -8.68 9.23
CA SER A 348 -18.22 -9.11 7.83
C SER A 348 -16.73 -9.23 7.48
N THR A 349 -15.89 -8.34 7.99
CA THR A 349 -14.43 -8.41 7.80
C THR A 349 -13.84 -9.58 8.57
N ALA A 350 -14.29 -9.81 9.81
CA ALA A 350 -13.88 -10.97 10.60
C ALA A 350 -14.21 -12.30 9.91
N ASP A 351 -15.40 -12.42 9.31
CA ASP A 351 -15.81 -13.61 8.58
C ASP A 351 -14.93 -13.85 7.34
N LYS A 352 -14.55 -12.80 6.61
CA LYS A 352 -13.61 -12.89 5.48
C LYS A 352 -12.22 -13.34 5.92
N ILE A 353 -11.68 -12.76 6.99
CA ILE A 353 -10.38 -13.18 7.57
C ILE A 353 -10.42 -14.66 7.96
N MET A 354 -11.53 -15.11 8.56
CA MET A 354 -11.73 -16.50 8.97
C MET A 354 -11.89 -17.48 7.80
N ALA A 355 -12.34 -17.00 6.64
CA ALA A 355 -12.47 -17.78 5.42
C ALA A 355 -11.14 -17.97 4.68
N VAL A 356 -10.20 -17.03 4.79
CA VAL A 356 -8.87 -17.13 4.15
C VAL A 356 -8.02 -18.18 4.86
N ARG A 357 -7.51 -19.16 4.12
CA ARG A 357 -6.55 -20.13 4.67
C ARG A 357 -5.13 -19.55 4.66
N PRO A 358 -4.30 -19.86 5.68
CA PRO A 358 -2.87 -19.53 5.67
C PRO A 358 -2.15 -19.89 4.36
N GLU A 359 -2.50 -21.03 3.77
CA GLU A 359 -1.92 -21.49 2.51
C GLU A 359 -2.35 -20.63 1.31
N ASP A 360 -3.59 -20.14 1.28
CA ASP A 360 -4.08 -19.28 0.20
C ASP A 360 -3.34 -17.94 0.21
N LEU A 361 -3.09 -17.38 1.40
CA LEU A 361 -2.27 -16.17 1.56
C LEU A 361 -0.84 -16.42 1.09
N ARG A 362 -0.22 -17.53 1.52
CA ARG A 362 1.13 -17.91 1.08
C ARG A 362 1.22 -18.06 -0.43
N GLU A 363 0.29 -18.77 -1.05
CA GLU A 363 0.26 -18.97 -2.51
C GLU A 363 0.04 -17.65 -3.25
N THR A 364 -0.83 -16.79 -2.74
CA THR A 364 -1.07 -15.45 -3.27
C THR A 364 0.21 -14.63 -3.28
N LEU A 365 0.93 -14.58 -2.16
CA LEU A 365 2.18 -13.81 -2.04
C LEU A 365 3.32 -14.39 -2.87
N LYS A 366 3.49 -15.73 -2.91
CA LYS A 366 4.45 -16.39 -3.84
C LYS A 366 4.11 -16.12 -5.30
N GLY A 367 2.83 -15.90 -5.57
CA GLY A 367 2.31 -15.49 -6.86
C GLY A 367 2.59 -14.03 -7.23
N VAL A 368 3.19 -13.21 -6.36
CA VAL A 368 3.60 -11.85 -6.75
C VAL A 368 5.05 -11.87 -7.17
N THR A 369 5.26 -11.75 -8.47
CA THR A 369 6.58 -11.88 -9.09
C THR A 369 6.88 -10.62 -9.88
N LYS A 370 8.01 -9.99 -9.56
CA LYS A 370 8.51 -8.85 -10.29
C LYS A 370 8.76 -9.25 -11.75
N PRO A 371 8.27 -8.46 -12.72
CA PRO A 371 8.53 -8.74 -14.12
C PRO A 371 10.04 -8.75 -14.42
N ARG A 372 10.45 -9.54 -15.42
CA ARG A 372 11.84 -9.70 -15.91
C ARG A 372 12.82 -10.36 -14.94
N THR A 373 12.89 -9.95 -13.68
CA THR A 373 13.82 -10.53 -12.69
C THR A 373 13.29 -11.83 -12.10
N GLY A 374 11.97 -12.00 -12.04
CA GLY A 374 11.36 -13.15 -11.38
C GLY A 374 11.45 -13.10 -9.86
N GLU A 375 11.91 -11.98 -9.30
CA GLU A 375 12.03 -11.77 -7.85
C GLU A 375 10.66 -11.77 -7.19
N THR A 376 10.57 -12.37 -6.01
CA THR A 376 9.36 -12.42 -5.18
C THR A 376 9.69 -11.90 -3.78
N LEU A 377 8.67 -11.82 -2.93
CA LEU A 377 8.91 -11.74 -1.49
C LEU A 377 9.72 -12.98 -1.02
N SER A 378 10.53 -12.79 0.01
CA SER A 378 11.27 -13.84 0.69
C SER A 378 10.32 -14.77 1.46
N ASP A 379 10.73 -16.00 1.73
CA ASP A 379 9.91 -16.91 2.54
C ASP A 379 9.67 -16.34 3.95
N ALA A 380 10.63 -15.58 4.52
CA ALA A 380 10.48 -14.96 5.84
C ALA A 380 9.44 -13.83 5.84
N GLU A 381 9.41 -13.01 4.79
CA GLU A 381 8.39 -11.96 4.59
C GLU A 381 6.98 -12.58 4.50
N ILE A 382 6.85 -13.68 3.77
CA ILE A 382 5.60 -14.42 3.58
C ILE A 382 5.18 -15.11 4.88
N ASP A 383 6.11 -15.78 5.57
CA ASP A 383 5.89 -16.44 6.86
C ASP A 383 5.40 -15.45 7.91
N GLY A 384 6.01 -14.26 7.97
CA GLY A 384 5.59 -13.19 8.86
C GLY A 384 4.15 -12.73 8.60
N ALA A 385 3.75 -12.58 7.34
CA ALA A 385 2.36 -12.23 7.01
C ALA A 385 1.37 -13.35 7.36
N VAL A 386 1.74 -14.61 7.10
CA VAL A 386 0.93 -15.78 7.47
C VAL A 386 0.74 -15.87 8.98
N GLN A 387 1.81 -15.69 9.75
CA GLN A 387 1.76 -15.68 11.21
C GLN A 387 0.82 -14.57 11.72
N ARG A 388 0.87 -13.37 11.12
CA ARG A 388 -0.01 -12.25 11.48
C ARG A 388 -1.47 -12.54 11.14
N LEU A 389 -1.77 -13.19 10.02
CA LEU A 389 -3.12 -13.69 9.71
C LEU A 389 -3.61 -14.68 10.77
N GLU A 390 -2.79 -15.66 11.15
CA GLU A 390 -3.14 -16.68 12.14
C GLU A 390 -3.39 -16.07 13.53
N GLN A 391 -2.57 -15.10 13.94
CA GLN A 391 -2.77 -14.32 15.17
C GLN A 391 -4.11 -13.59 15.16
N LEU A 392 -4.47 -12.96 14.04
CA LEU A 392 -5.74 -12.25 13.91
C LEU A 392 -6.93 -13.23 13.93
N GLN A 393 -6.82 -14.37 13.27
CA GLN A 393 -7.83 -15.44 13.36
C GLN A 393 -7.98 -15.98 14.79
N ALA A 394 -6.88 -16.15 15.52
CA ALA A 394 -6.92 -16.56 16.93
C ALA A 394 -7.65 -15.50 17.78
N ALA A 395 -7.34 -14.21 17.59
CA ALA A 395 -8.02 -13.10 18.26
C ALA A 395 -9.53 -13.04 17.94
N ILE A 396 -9.93 -13.35 16.70
CA ILE A 396 -11.34 -13.42 16.30
C ILE A 396 -12.06 -14.59 16.97
N ARG A 397 -11.42 -15.76 17.07
CA ARG A 397 -12.00 -16.96 17.70
C ARG A 397 -12.16 -16.79 19.21
N ASP A 398 -11.18 -16.18 19.87
CA ASP A 398 -11.19 -15.93 21.31
C ASP A 398 -10.74 -14.49 21.65
N PRO A 399 -11.64 -13.51 21.51
CA PRO A 399 -11.34 -12.09 21.80
C PRO A 399 -10.82 -11.84 23.21
N GLN A 400 -11.19 -12.67 24.18
CA GLN A 400 -10.79 -12.51 25.58
C GLN A 400 -9.37 -13.03 25.84
N SER A 401 -8.84 -13.89 24.98
CA SER A 401 -7.44 -14.36 25.09
C SER A 401 -6.40 -13.34 24.62
N VAL A 402 -6.82 -12.28 23.93
CA VAL A 402 -5.92 -11.26 23.40
C VAL A 402 -5.18 -10.59 24.57
N GLN A 403 -3.87 -10.78 24.58
CA GLN A 403 -3.01 -10.16 25.59
C GLN A 403 -3.04 -8.65 25.43
N ARG A 404 -3.29 -7.98 26.55
CA ARG A 404 -3.16 -6.53 26.65
C ARG A 404 -1.69 -6.13 26.55
N PRO A 405 -1.31 -5.18 25.67
CA PRO A 405 0.00 -4.54 25.67
C PRO A 405 0.54 -4.22 27.07
N ASP A 406 1.87 -4.22 27.23
CA ASP A 406 2.53 -4.02 28.53
C ASP A 406 2.10 -2.76 29.27
N TRP A 407 1.82 -1.68 28.54
CA TRP A 407 1.36 -0.42 29.14
C TRP A 407 -0.08 -0.50 29.67
N GLU A 408 -0.90 -1.43 29.19
CA GLU A 408 -2.23 -1.71 29.73
C GLU A 408 -2.16 -2.65 30.93
N SER A 409 -1.27 -3.65 30.86
CA SER A 409 -1.09 -4.63 31.94
C SER A 409 -0.30 -4.05 33.12
N LYS A 410 0.52 -3.02 32.87
CA LYS A 410 1.27 -2.23 33.84
C LYS A 410 1.02 -0.74 33.59
N PRO A 411 -0.20 -0.24 33.86
CA PRO A 411 -0.55 1.15 33.60
C PRO A 411 0.37 2.10 34.35
N ASN A 412 0.66 3.25 33.72
CA ASN A 412 1.44 4.31 34.37
C ASN A 412 0.87 4.55 35.79
N PRO A 413 1.71 4.53 36.84
CA PRO A 413 1.26 4.82 38.19
C PRO A 413 0.42 6.11 38.28
N ASP A 414 0.69 7.09 37.41
CA ASP A 414 0.03 8.40 37.34
C ASP A 414 -1.41 8.35 36.81
N LEU A 415 -1.86 7.24 36.19
CA LEU A 415 -3.27 7.08 35.86
C LEU A 415 -4.10 7.02 37.16
N SER A 416 -5.20 7.78 37.18
CA SER A 416 -6.11 7.77 38.33
C SER A 416 -6.77 6.40 38.51
N ALA A 417 -7.29 6.11 39.70
CA ALA A 417 -8.03 4.87 39.94
C ALA A 417 -9.25 4.73 39.01
N ALA A 418 -9.91 5.85 38.67
CA ALA A 418 -11.02 5.88 37.73
C ALA A 418 -10.56 5.55 36.30
N ASP A 419 -9.43 6.11 35.85
CA ASP A 419 -8.86 5.81 34.53
C ASP A 419 -8.45 4.34 34.42
N LYS A 420 -7.83 3.78 35.47
CA LYS A 420 -7.46 2.35 35.53
C LYS A 420 -8.70 1.45 35.47
N SER A 421 -9.76 1.81 36.20
CA SER A 421 -11.05 1.10 36.13
C SER A 421 -11.64 1.18 34.72
N ARG A 422 -11.65 2.37 34.12
CA ARG A 422 -12.17 2.58 32.76
C ARG A 422 -11.40 1.78 31.72
N LEU A 423 -10.06 1.75 31.79
CA LEU A 423 -9.23 0.95 30.89
C LEU A 423 -9.50 -0.56 31.02
N ALA A 424 -9.75 -1.04 32.23
CA ALA A 424 -10.09 -2.44 32.48
C ALA A 424 -11.44 -2.85 31.89
N GLU A 425 -12.40 -1.92 31.81
CA GLU A 425 -13.72 -2.13 31.18
C GLU A 425 -13.64 -2.21 29.64
N LEU A 426 -12.65 -1.55 29.02
CA LEU A 426 -12.51 -1.55 27.57
C LEU A 426 -11.95 -2.90 27.09
N PRO A 427 -12.64 -3.66 26.23
CA PRO A 427 -12.13 -4.93 25.72
C PRO A 427 -10.82 -4.74 24.95
N PRO A 428 -9.85 -5.68 25.07
CA PRO A 428 -8.60 -5.62 24.29
C PRO A 428 -8.85 -5.80 22.80
N PHE A 429 -9.88 -6.56 22.44
CA PHE A 429 -10.30 -6.87 21.08
C PHE A 429 -11.81 -7.11 21.04
N GLN A 430 -12.48 -6.67 19.99
CA GLN A 430 -13.89 -6.88 19.78
C GLN A 430 -14.26 -7.03 18.30
N VAL A 431 -15.21 -7.93 18.03
CA VAL A 431 -15.89 -8.02 16.74
C VAL A 431 -17.28 -7.44 16.90
N VAL A 432 -17.60 -6.39 16.14
CA VAL A 432 -18.88 -5.67 16.19
C VAL A 432 -19.69 -5.97 14.93
N ASP A 433 -21.02 -6.04 15.04
CA ASP A 433 -21.86 -6.29 13.87
C ASP A 433 -21.95 -5.08 12.94
N GLN A 434 -21.73 -3.88 13.50
CA GLN A 434 -21.62 -2.63 12.77
C GLN A 434 -20.89 -1.59 13.62
N PHE A 435 -20.24 -0.63 12.96
CA PHE A 435 -19.71 0.56 13.62
C PHE A 435 -20.83 1.55 13.97
N THR A 436 -20.70 2.22 15.12
CA THR A 436 -21.68 3.15 15.68
C THR A 436 -20.98 4.36 16.30
N PRO A 437 -21.71 5.39 16.77
CA PRO A 437 -21.12 6.43 17.61
C PRO A 437 -20.48 5.87 18.90
N ASP A 438 -20.99 4.77 19.44
CA ASP A 438 -20.42 4.14 20.64
C ASP A 438 -19.07 3.49 20.36
N THR A 439 -18.89 2.85 19.20
CA THR A 439 -17.57 2.31 18.81
C THR A 439 -16.54 3.42 18.61
N TYR A 440 -16.95 4.58 18.08
CA TYR A 440 -16.09 5.77 17.99
C TYR A 440 -15.70 6.25 19.39
N ALA A 441 -16.69 6.45 20.28
CA ALA A 441 -16.44 6.89 21.65
C ALA A 441 -15.49 5.95 22.40
N GLN A 442 -15.68 4.63 22.24
CA GLN A 442 -14.81 3.61 22.81
C GLN A 442 -13.37 3.71 22.30
N ALA A 443 -13.16 3.88 21.00
CA ALA A 443 -11.84 4.06 20.42
C ALA A 443 -11.16 5.36 20.91
N MET A 444 -11.94 6.42 21.12
CA MET A 444 -11.45 7.69 21.66
C MET A 444 -11.12 7.62 23.14
N ASP A 445 -11.94 6.96 23.95
CA ASP A 445 -11.63 6.67 25.36
C ASP A 445 -10.31 5.92 25.46
N TYR A 446 -10.15 4.92 24.60
CA TYR A 446 -8.96 4.10 24.54
C TYR A 446 -7.70 4.93 24.20
N GLN A 447 -7.77 5.73 23.13
CA GLN A 447 -6.68 6.61 22.71
C GLN A 447 -6.35 7.66 23.79
N ASN A 448 -7.35 8.25 24.43
CA ASN A 448 -7.16 9.24 25.50
C ASN A 448 -6.48 8.64 26.73
N LEU A 449 -6.89 7.45 27.16
CA LEU A 449 -6.27 6.75 28.29
C LEU A 449 -4.82 6.38 27.98
N ARG A 450 -4.54 5.89 26.77
CA ARG A 450 -3.18 5.63 26.29
C ARG A 450 -2.35 6.92 26.33
N PHE A 451 -2.89 8.01 25.79
CA PHE A 451 -2.18 9.29 25.69
C PHE A 451 -1.89 9.88 27.08
N LYS A 452 -2.86 9.80 27.98
CA LYS A 452 -2.72 10.19 29.39
C LYS A 452 -1.71 9.32 30.14
N ALA A 453 -1.67 8.02 29.87
CA ALA A 453 -0.65 7.15 30.45
C ALA A 453 0.76 7.53 30.01
N ALA A 454 0.95 8.09 28.81
CA ALA A 454 2.29 8.50 28.35
C ALA A 454 2.66 9.93 28.74
N THR A 455 1.71 10.86 28.78
CA THR A 455 1.98 12.30 28.88
C THR A 455 1.45 12.95 30.16
N GLY A 456 0.60 12.26 30.91
CA GLY A 456 -0.13 12.82 32.06
C GLY A 456 -1.34 13.70 31.69
N THR A 457 -1.64 13.91 30.41
CA THR A 457 -2.76 14.73 29.93
C THR A 457 -3.63 13.97 28.92
N THR A 458 -4.88 14.36 28.68
CA THR A 458 -5.66 13.78 27.59
C THR A 458 -5.27 14.39 26.24
N LEU A 459 -5.67 13.73 25.14
CA LEU A 459 -5.35 14.21 23.79
C LEU A 459 -5.91 15.62 23.55
N GLY A 460 -7.13 15.88 24.00
CA GLY A 460 -7.80 17.18 23.85
C GLY A 460 -7.20 18.30 24.70
N GLU A 461 -6.51 17.97 25.81
CA GLU A 461 -5.89 18.94 26.72
C GLU A 461 -4.46 19.29 26.30
N SER A 462 -3.78 18.41 25.56
CA SER A 462 -2.39 18.65 25.18
C SER A 462 -2.24 19.82 24.20
N ASN A 463 -1.27 20.68 24.49
CA ASN A 463 -0.80 21.78 23.64
C ASN A 463 0.65 21.58 23.19
N ASN A 464 1.23 20.40 23.45
CA ASN A 464 2.60 20.08 23.05
C ASN A 464 2.59 19.33 21.71
N PRO A 465 2.99 19.97 20.59
CA PRO A 465 2.97 19.32 19.28
C PRO A 465 3.94 18.14 19.16
N THR A 466 4.98 18.07 20.00
CA THR A 466 5.89 16.93 20.06
C THR A 466 5.17 15.70 20.61
N ASP A 467 4.47 15.82 21.74
CA ASP A 467 3.74 14.71 22.34
C ASP A 467 2.65 14.18 21.40
N LEU A 468 1.97 15.07 20.68
CA LEU A 468 0.95 14.72 19.69
C LEU A 468 1.52 14.00 18.46
N GLY A 469 2.78 14.25 18.11
CA GLY A 469 3.43 13.68 16.94
C GLY A 469 4.13 12.34 17.17
N THR A 470 4.64 12.09 18.38
CA THR A 470 5.50 10.92 18.68
C THR A 470 4.82 9.84 19.50
N PHE A 471 3.50 9.94 19.70
CA PHE A 471 2.78 9.04 20.58
C PHE A 471 2.30 7.75 19.88
N ASN A 472 2.38 6.64 20.61
CA ASN A 472 1.99 5.30 20.16
C ASN A 472 0.49 5.20 19.87
N ARG A 473 0.14 5.03 18.60
CA ARG A 473 -1.24 5.03 18.11
C ARG A 473 -1.93 3.72 18.45
N THR A 474 -3.16 3.80 18.95
CA THR A 474 -3.96 2.62 19.33
C THR A 474 -4.88 2.10 18.23
N SER A 475 -5.15 2.96 17.23
CA SER A 475 -5.93 2.72 16.03
C SER A 475 -5.66 3.83 15.01
N TYR A 476 -6.06 3.67 13.75
CA TYR A 476 -5.98 4.77 12.79
C TYR A 476 -6.93 5.92 13.13
N LEU A 477 -8.07 5.65 13.75
CA LEU A 477 -8.95 6.69 14.25
C LEU A 477 -8.25 7.57 15.32
N GLY A 478 -7.55 6.92 16.26
CA GLY A 478 -6.76 7.63 17.27
C GLY A 478 -5.59 8.43 16.67
N ALA A 479 -4.95 7.91 15.62
CA ALA A 479 -3.89 8.60 14.90
C ALA A 479 -4.40 9.88 14.21
N ILE A 480 -5.58 9.81 13.59
CA ILE A 480 -6.22 10.92 12.91
C ILE A 480 -6.58 12.03 13.91
N GLU A 481 -7.21 11.69 15.03
CA GLU A 481 -7.57 12.71 16.03
C GLU A 481 -6.34 13.36 16.67
N ALA A 482 -5.25 12.61 16.86
CA ALA A 482 -3.98 13.17 17.31
C ALA A 482 -3.39 14.14 16.29
N GLN A 483 -3.46 13.79 15.00
CA GLN A 483 -2.99 14.64 13.91
C GLN A 483 -3.82 15.92 13.77
N LYS A 484 -5.15 15.84 13.90
CA LYS A 484 -6.06 17.00 13.91
C LYS A 484 -5.70 17.95 15.05
N ARG A 485 -5.48 17.42 16.25
CA ARG A 485 -5.07 18.21 17.40
C ARG A 485 -3.71 18.87 17.18
N GLN A 486 -2.74 18.13 16.64
CA GLN A 486 -1.41 18.65 16.34
C GLN A 486 -1.48 19.85 15.38
N ILE A 487 -2.22 19.71 14.28
CA ILE A 487 -2.37 20.80 13.29
C ILE A 487 -3.13 21.99 13.90
N THR A 488 -4.11 21.76 14.76
CA THR A 488 -4.83 22.84 15.48
C THR A 488 -3.90 23.64 16.40
N VAL A 489 -3.06 22.95 17.18
CA VAL A 489 -2.06 23.58 18.07
C VAL A 489 -1.00 24.34 17.26
N ASN A 490 -0.55 23.76 16.14
CA ASN A 490 0.37 24.40 15.22
C ASN A 490 -0.24 25.65 14.56
N ALA A 491 -1.50 25.60 14.12
CA ALA A 491 -2.21 26.76 13.58
C ALA A 491 -2.33 27.90 14.61
N ALA A 492 -2.58 27.57 15.88
CA ALA A 492 -2.65 28.56 16.95
C ALA A 492 -1.30 29.25 17.24
N SER A 493 -0.17 28.59 16.93
CA SER A 493 1.18 29.08 17.24
C SER A 493 1.93 29.66 16.03
N MET A 494 1.72 29.10 14.83
CA MET A 494 2.44 29.41 13.60
C MET A 494 1.55 30.05 12.52
N GLY A 495 0.27 30.29 12.81
CA GLY A 495 -0.66 31.02 11.94
C GLY A 495 -0.98 30.30 10.63
N ASP A 496 -0.95 31.04 9.53
CA ASP A 496 -1.45 30.63 8.20
C ASP A 496 -0.73 29.46 7.54
N GLN A 497 0.32 28.89 8.15
CA GLN A 497 1.01 27.71 7.61
C GLN A 497 0.20 26.42 7.78
N PHE A 498 -0.77 26.42 8.70
CA PHE A 498 -1.58 25.27 9.05
C PHE A 498 -3.06 25.58 8.86
N GLY A 499 -3.86 24.57 8.54
CA GLY A 499 -5.28 24.79 8.29
C GLY A 499 -6.16 23.55 8.35
N VAL A 500 -7.38 23.75 7.88
CA VAL A 500 -8.42 22.73 7.78
C VAL A 500 -8.81 22.63 6.31
N ARG A 501 -8.75 21.42 5.76
CA ARG A 501 -9.19 21.13 4.39
C ARG A 501 -10.68 20.80 4.40
N PRO A 502 -11.53 21.55 3.67
CA PRO A 502 -12.95 21.26 3.61
C PRO A 502 -13.25 19.88 2.99
N PRO A 503 -14.27 19.14 3.47
CA PRO A 503 -14.55 17.78 3.04
C PRO A 503 -14.96 17.65 1.57
N ASP A 504 -15.60 18.67 0.99
CA ASP A 504 -16.05 18.73 -0.41
C ASP A 504 -14.89 18.86 -1.42
N THR A 505 -13.69 19.14 -0.93
CA THR A 505 -12.46 19.14 -1.74
C THR A 505 -11.85 17.75 -1.90
N ALA A 506 -12.34 16.76 -1.16
CA ALA A 506 -11.93 15.35 -1.26
C ALA A 506 -12.85 14.63 -2.24
N ARG A 507 -12.46 14.61 -3.51
CA ARG A 507 -13.29 14.09 -4.61
C ARG A 507 -12.89 12.67 -4.99
N ALA A 508 -13.85 11.91 -5.52
CA ALA A 508 -13.54 10.63 -6.14
C ALA A 508 -12.54 10.80 -7.30
N ALA A 509 -11.68 9.80 -7.49
CA ALA A 509 -10.75 9.74 -8.60
C ALA A 509 -11.50 9.77 -9.94
N ALA A 510 -10.89 10.37 -10.96
CA ALA A 510 -11.46 10.43 -12.29
C ALA A 510 -11.55 9.03 -12.90
N ARG A 511 -12.74 8.66 -13.43
CA ARG A 511 -13.02 7.33 -13.95
C ARG A 511 -13.68 7.36 -15.32
N ASN A 512 -13.32 6.39 -16.14
CA ASN A 512 -14.11 5.96 -17.28
C ASN A 512 -14.98 4.78 -16.84
N VAL A 513 -16.26 5.05 -16.59
CA VAL A 513 -17.22 4.06 -16.08
C VAL A 513 -17.38 2.88 -17.04
N GLY A 514 -17.26 3.14 -18.35
CA GLY A 514 -17.24 2.12 -19.39
C GLY A 514 -16.08 1.14 -19.19
N GLU A 515 -14.85 1.63 -18.98
CA GLU A 515 -13.68 0.77 -18.73
C GLU A 515 -13.73 0.07 -17.38
N GLY A 516 -14.23 0.73 -16.33
CA GLY A 516 -14.41 0.07 -15.04
C GLY A 516 -15.38 -1.11 -15.14
N THR A 517 -16.47 -0.94 -15.89
CA THR A 517 -17.43 -2.01 -16.17
C THR A 517 -16.81 -3.11 -17.03
N TYR A 518 -16.03 -2.74 -18.05
CA TYR A 518 -15.28 -3.68 -18.89
C TYR A 518 -14.38 -4.57 -18.03
N ASN A 519 -13.49 -3.96 -17.24
CA ASN A 519 -12.49 -4.65 -16.42
C ASN A 519 -13.15 -5.61 -15.44
N LYS A 520 -14.20 -5.15 -14.76
CA LYS A 520 -14.94 -5.99 -13.80
C LYS A 520 -15.59 -7.20 -14.48
N VAL A 521 -16.37 -6.96 -15.54
CA VAL A 521 -17.11 -8.05 -16.23
C VAL A 521 -16.14 -9.02 -16.91
N ALA A 522 -15.08 -8.52 -17.54
CA ALA A 522 -14.06 -9.36 -18.16
C ALA A 522 -13.34 -10.22 -17.12
N ALA A 523 -12.95 -9.66 -15.96
CA ALA A 523 -12.31 -10.42 -14.89
C ALA A 523 -13.23 -11.52 -14.32
N GLU A 524 -14.48 -11.19 -13.97
CA GLU A 524 -15.47 -12.15 -13.46
C GLU A 524 -15.75 -13.27 -14.50
N ARG A 525 -15.83 -12.89 -15.78
CA ARG A 525 -16.08 -13.84 -16.85
C ARG A 525 -14.89 -14.74 -17.11
N PHE A 526 -13.67 -14.22 -17.06
CA PHE A 526 -12.44 -15.00 -17.18
C PHE A 526 -12.38 -16.09 -16.12
N ASP A 527 -12.59 -15.74 -14.84
CA ASP A 527 -12.55 -16.70 -13.74
C ASP A 527 -13.64 -17.77 -13.90
N THR A 528 -14.84 -17.37 -14.31
CA THR A 528 -15.94 -18.29 -14.61
C THR A 528 -15.57 -19.29 -15.70
N LEU A 529 -15.06 -18.80 -16.84
CA LEU A 529 -14.69 -19.63 -17.99
C LEU A 529 -13.49 -20.53 -17.68
N LEU A 530 -12.51 -20.05 -16.92
CA LEU A 530 -11.36 -20.82 -16.48
C LEU A 530 -11.78 -21.98 -15.57
N ASN A 531 -12.65 -21.72 -14.60
CA ASN A 531 -13.18 -22.74 -13.71
C ASN A 531 -14.07 -23.74 -14.45
N GLN A 532 -14.87 -23.29 -15.41
CA GLN A 532 -15.64 -24.19 -16.29
C GLN A 532 -14.72 -25.08 -17.14
N ALA A 533 -13.62 -24.54 -17.67
CA ALA A 533 -12.64 -25.32 -18.42
C ALA A 533 -11.96 -26.38 -17.53
N ARG A 534 -11.52 -26.01 -16.32
CA ARG A 534 -10.95 -26.95 -15.34
C ARG A 534 -11.94 -28.04 -14.96
N GLN A 535 -13.17 -27.67 -14.61
CA GLN A 535 -14.22 -28.63 -14.27
C GLN A 535 -14.50 -29.58 -15.44
N GLY A 536 -14.61 -29.05 -16.66
CA GLY A 536 -14.78 -29.85 -17.87
C GLY A 536 -13.63 -30.84 -18.10
N MET A 537 -12.38 -30.47 -17.83
CA MET A 537 -11.21 -31.36 -17.92
C MET A 537 -11.13 -32.36 -16.77
N ARG A 538 -11.60 -31.98 -15.58
CA ARG A 538 -11.72 -32.88 -14.42
C ARG A 538 -12.75 -33.98 -14.67
N ASP A 539 -13.91 -33.59 -15.22
CA ASP A 539 -15.03 -34.50 -15.51
C ASP A 539 -14.74 -35.37 -16.74
N ASP A 540 -14.10 -34.79 -17.76
CA ASP A 540 -13.71 -35.49 -18.98
C ASP A 540 -12.23 -35.22 -19.31
N PRO A 541 -11.30 -36.06 -18.79
CA PRO A 541 -9.88 -35.93 -19.07
C PRO A 541 -9.51 -36.10 -20.54
N SER A 542 -10.43 -36.54 -21.42
CA SER A 542 -10.18 -36.59 -22.87
C SER A 542 -10.12 -35.21 -23.52
N LYS A 543 -10.64 -34.17 -22.85
CA LYS A 543 -10.52 -32.77 -23.27
C LYS A 543 -9.11 -32.19 -23.08
N ILE A 544 -8.24 -32.90 -22.36
CA ILE A 544 -6.85 -32.50 -22.15
C ILE A 544 -6.01 -32.93 -23.36
N GLY A 545 -5.49 -31.97 -24.12
CA GLY A 545 -4.71 -32.24 -25.35
C GLY A 545 -3.43 -33.05 -25.12
N HIS A 546 -2.85 -33.00 -23.93
CA HIS A 546 -1.64 -33.74 -23.59
C HIS A 546 -1.97 -35.09 -22.92
N SER A 547 -1.68 -36.20 -23.59
CA SER A 547 -2.03 -37.56 -23.14
C SER A 547 -1.51 -37.91 -21.73
N ALA A 548 -0.29 -37.50 -21.38
CA ALA A 548 0.27 -37.74 -20.04
C ALA A 548 -0.49 -36.99 -18.92
N GLN A 549 -0.89 -35.74 -19.16
CA GLN A 549 -1.69 -34.97 -18.21
C GLN A 549 -3.09 -35.57 -18.07
N ALA A 550 -3.71 -35.98 -19.18
CA ALA A 550 -4.99 -36.69 -19.18
C ALA A 550 -4.95 -37.99 -18.36
N GLN A 551 -3.89 -38.78 -18.50
CA GLN A 551 -3.68 -40.01 -17.72
C GLN A 551 -3.49 -39.69 -16.24
N GLU A 552 -2.73 -38.64 -15.90
CA GLU A 552 -2.50 -38.24 -14.52
C GLU A 552 -3.77 -37.73 -13.84
N VAL A 553 -4.60 -36.94 -14.53
CA VAL A 553 -5.93 -36.53 -14.03
C VAL A 553 -6.82 -37.75 -13.77
N ARG A 554 -6.86 -38.73 -14.68
CA ARG A 554 -7.62 -39.99 -14.45
C ARG A 554 -7.12 -40.73 -13.22
N ARG A 555 -5.79 -40.81 -13.05
CA ARG A 555 -5.15 -41.47 -11.91
C ARG A 555 -5.53 -40.77 -10.60
N LEU A 556 -5.41 -39.45 -10.55
CA LEU A 556 -5.73 -38.64 -9.37
C LEU A 556 -7.22 -38.66 -9.02
N ASN A 557 -8.11 -38.56 -10.01
CA ASN A 557 -9.55 -38.72 -9.79
C ASN A 557 -9.89 -40.11 -9.21
N GLY A 558 -9.22 -41.17 -9.70
CA GLY A 558 -9.35 -42.52 -9.14
C GLY A 558 -8.88 -42.62 -7.68
N ASP A 559 -7.72 -42.03 -7.37
CA ASP A 559 -7.18 -41.97 -5.99
C ASP A 559 -8.13 -41.21 -5.06
N ILE A 560 -8.66 -40.06 -5.50
CA ILE A 560 -9.60 -39.20 -4.76
C ILE A 560 -10.90 -39.96 -4.45
N ALA A 561 -11.54 -40.55 -5.46
CA ALA A 561 -12.77 -41.32 -5.26
C ALA A 561 -12.58 -42.52 -4.30
N ALA A 562 -11.42 -43.17 -4.34
CA ALA A 562 -11.08 -44.24 -3.41
C ALA A 562 -10.89 -43.74 -1.97
N LEU A 563 -10.31 -42.56 -1.78
CA LEU A 563 -10.13 -41.92 -0.47
C LEU A 563 -11.47 -41.43 0.10
N GLU A 564 -12.31 -40.78 -0.71
CA GLU A 564 -13.66 -40.36 -0.30
C GLU A 564 -14.49 -41.55 0.18
N LYS A 565 -14.43 -42.68 -0.53
CA LYS A 565 -15.08 -43.93 -0.10
C LYS A 565 -14.56 -44.42 1.26
N LYS A 566 -13.23 -44.36 1.50
CA LYS A 566 -12.64 -44.74 2.79
C LYS A 566 -13.08 -43.82 3.92
N VAL A 567 -13.11 -42.50 3.69
CA VAL A 567 -13.60 -41.52 4.67
C VAL A 567 -15.05 -41.82 5.04
N ALA A 568 -15.93 -42.03 4.05
CA ALA A 568 -17.32 -42.40 4.29
C ALA A 568 -17.47 -43.74 5.04
N GLU A 569 -16.62 -44.72 4.76
CA GLU A 569 -16.58 -46.00 5.50
C GLU A 569 -16.16 -45.80 6.98
N TYR A 570 -15.18 -44.93 7.25
CA TYR A 570 -14.78 -44.59 8.62
C TYR A 570 -15.88 -43.86 9.38
N GLU A 571 -16.54 -42.89 8.75
CA GLU A 571 -17.68 -42.17 9.37
C GLU A 571 -18.85 -43.11 9.68
N LYS A 572 -19.16 -44.04 8.77
CA LYS A 572 -20.20 -45.04 9.01
C LYS A 572 -19.82 -45.97 10.16
N ARG A 573 -18.55 -46.35 10.30
CA ARG A 573 -18.05 -47.16 11.42
C ARG A 573 -18.06 -46.39 12.74
N GLU A 574 -17.80 -45.09 12.71
CA GLU A 574 -17.88 -44.21 13.87
C GLU A 574 -19.32 -44.10 14.39
N GLN A 575 -20.28 -43.93 13.48
CA GLN A 575 -21.71 -43.87 13.83
C GLN A 575 -22.28 -45.23 14.24
N LYS A 576 -21.79 -46.32 13.64
CA LYS A 576 -22.28 -47.69 13.88
C LYS A 576 -21.09 -48.64 14.10
N PRO A 577 -20.43 -48.57 15.26
CA PRO A 577 -19.29 -49.43 15.55
C PRO A 577 -19.74 -50.89 15.53
N SER A 578 -18.97 -51.73 14.84
CA SER A 578 -19.30 -53.15 14.74
C SER A 578 -19.22 -53.82 16.11
N LEU A 579 -19.84 -55.00 16.27
CA LEU A 579 -19.75 -55.76 17.53
C LEU A 579 -18.27 -55.99 17.94
N GLY A 580 -17.39 -56.21 16.97
CA GLY A 580 -15.95 -56.36 17.21
C GLY A 580 -15.28 -55.06 17.67
N ASP A 581 -15.68 -53.91 17.15
CA ASP A 581 -15.16 -52.61 17.58
C ASP A 581 -15.67 -52.27 19.00
N ARG A 582 -16.93 -52.58 19.30
CA ARG A 582 -17.48 -52.45 20.67
C ARG A 582 -16.77 -53.34 21.68
N LEU A 583 -16.48 -54.59 21.32
CA LEU A 583 -15.76 -55.54 22.17
C LEU A 583 -14.30 -55.13 22.40
N ARG A 584 -13.62 -54.58 21.39
CA ARG A 584 -12.27 -54.03 21.54
C ARG A 584 -12.26 -52.75 22.37
N GLY A 585 -13.25 -51.87 22.19
CA GLY A 585 -13.43 -50.69 23.04
C GLY A 585 -13.59 -51.03 24.52
N LEU A 586 -14.29 -52.12 24.87
CA LEU A 586 -14.41 -52.61 26.24
C LEU A 586 -13.10 -53.13 26.86
N ARG A 587 -12.10 -53.48 26.04
CA ARG A 587 -10.77 -53.90 26.51
C ARG A 587 -9.82 -52.73 26.75
N GLY A 588 -10.24 -51.50 26.45
CA GLY A 588 -9.35 -50.33 26.48
C GLY A 588 -8.37 -50.28 25.30
N ASP A 589 -8.51 -51.18 24.32
CA ASP A 589 -7.75 -51.11 23.07
C ASP A 589 -8.34 -49.95 22.26
N GLY A 590 -7.62 -48.83 22.16
CA GLY A 590 -8.02 -47.51 21.63
C GLY A 590 -8.58 -47.46 20.19
N THR A 591 -9.62 -48.23 19.91
CA THR A 591 -10.21 -48.45 18.58
C THR A 591 -10.86 -47.21 18.00
N GLN A 592 -11.46 -46.36 18.84
CA GLN A 592 -12.06 -45.11 18.37
C GLN A 592 -10.98 -44.09 18.02
N GLU A 593 -9.92 -44.00 18.82
CA GLU A 593 -8.76 -43.15 18.53
C GLU A 593 -8.02 -43.62 17.28
N GLU A 594 -7.88 -44.94 17.08
CA GLU A 594 -7.26 -45.50 15.88
C GLU A 594 -8.11 -45.25 14.62
N LEU A 595 -9.44 -45.36 14.71
CA LEU A 595 -10.36 -45.04 13.61
C LEU A 595 -10.28 -43.55 13.26
N GLN A 596 -10.24 -42.69 14.27
CA GLN A 596 -10.11 -41.24 14.10
C GLN A 596 -8.79 -40.88 13.44
N LYS A 597 -7.66 -41.43 13.90
CA LYS A 597 -6.34 -41.27 13.27
C LYS A 597 -6.34 -41.72 11.80
N LYS A 598 -7.03 -42.82 11.48
CA LYS A 598 -7.17 -43.31 10.10
C LYS A 598 -8.04 -42.39 9.23
N LYS A 599 -9.09 -41.81 9.80
CA LYS A 599 -9.94 -40.81 9.15
C LYS A 599 -9.14 -39.55 8.85
N GLU A 600 -8.43 -39.03 9.83
CA GLU A 600 -7.55 -37.85 9.71
C GLU A 600 -6.47 -38.08 8.64
N ALA A 601 -5.78 -39.22 8.65
CA ALA A 601 -4.79 -39.55 7.63
C ALA A 601 -5.39 -39.67 6.21
N ALA A 602 -6.62 -40.20 6.09
CA ALA A 602 -7.32 -40.27 4.80
C ALA A 602 -7.77 -38.89 4.30
N LEU A 603 -8.20 -38.00 5.20
CA LEU A 603 -8.53 -36.61 4.88
C LEU A 603 -7.29 -35.82 4.45
N GLU A 604 -6.15 -36.00 5.13
CA GLU A 604 -4.89 -35.36 4.73
C GLU A 604 -4.44 -35.85 3.34
N SER A 605 -4.47 -37.17 3.10
CA SER A 605 -4.21 -37.73 1.77
C SER A 605 -5.17 -37.18 0.71
N LEU A 606 -6.45 -37.00 1.05
CA LEU A 606 -7.45 -36.43 0.14
C LEU A 606 -7.11 -34.97 -0.21
N LYS A 607 -6.67 -34.17 0.77
CA LYS A 607 -6.21 -32.79 0.58
C LYS A 607 -4.99 -32.75 -0.35
N GLU A 608 -3.98 -33.58 -0.10
CA GLU A 608 -2.78 -33.69 -0.95
C GLU A 608 -3.11 -34.06 -2.40
N LYS A 609 -4.02 -35.04 -2.61
CA LYS A 609 -4.41 -35.50 -3.96
C LYS A 609 -5.23 -34.46 -4.70
N ASN A 610 -6.14 -33.76 -4.03
CA ASN A 610 -6.85 -32.63 -4.64
C ASN A 610 -5.88 -31.51 -5.04
N ALA A 611 -4.92 -31.15 -4.18
CA ALA A 611 -3.90 -30.15 -4.53
C ALA A 611 -3.05 -30.58 -5.74
N ALA A 612 -2.67 -31.86 -5.81
CA ALA A 612 -1.97 -32.42 -6.97
C ALA A 612 -2.84 -32.36 -8.24
N LEU A 613 -4.14 -32.65 -8.14
CA LEU A 613 -5.08 -32.59 -9.26
C LEU A 613 -5.22 -31.17 -9.80
N GLU A 614 -5.43 -30.18 -8.94
CA GLU A 614 -5.52 -28.78 -9.35
C GLU A 614 -4.24 -28.30 -10.06
N LYS A 615 -3.06 -28.73 -9.59
CA LYS A 615 -1.79 -28.43 -10.25
C LYS A 615 -1.68 -29.02 -11.67
N VAL A 616 -2.26 -30.19 -11.91
CA VAL A 616 -2.29 -30.81 -13.25
C VAL A 616 -3.31 -30.11 -14.14
N LEU A 617 -4.49 -29.78 -13.60
CA LEU A 617 -5.52 -29.03 -14.32
C LEU A 617 -5.05 -27.63 -14.73
N ASP A 618 -4.30 -26.95 -13.86
CA ASP A 618 -3.67 -25.65 -14.16
C ASP A 618 -2.77 -25.70 -15.39
N LYS A 619 -1.94 -26.74 -15.50
CA LYS A 619 -1.07 -26.95 -16.67
C LYS A 619 -1.86 -27.38 -17.90
N ALA A 620 -2.97 -28.09 -17.71
CA ALA A 620 -3.81 -28.56 -18.80
C ALA A 620 -4.64 -27.44 -19.43
N VAL A 621 -5.05 -26.44 -18.63
CA VAL A 621 -5.85 -25.30 -19.10
C VAL A 621 -5.01 -24.18 -19.72
N GLU A 622 -3.72 -24.11 -19.43
CA GLU A 622 -2.78 -23.09 -19.94
C GLU A 622 -2.90 -22.82 -21.46
N PRO A 623 -2.99 -23.84 -22.35
CA PRO A 623 -3.17 -23.59 -23.78
C PRO A 623 -4.50 -22.95 -24.18
N LEU A 624 -5.54 -23.04 -23.34
CA LEU A 624 -6.87 -22.44 -23.60
C LEU A 624 -6.99 -21.01 -23.08
N VAL A 625 -6.06 -20.56 -22.24
CA VAL A 625 -6.09 -19.23 -21.62
C VAL A 625 -6.27 -18.10 -22.66
N PRO A 626 -5.56 -18.08 -23.81
CA PRO A 626 -5.76 -17.02 -24.81
C PRO A 626 -7.19 -16.96 -25.40
N ASP A 627 -7.86 -18.10 -25.56
CA ASP A 627 -9.24 -18.14 -26.07
C ASP A 627 -10.24 -17.74 -24.99
N ILE A 628 -9.98 -18.11 -23.73
CA ILE A 628 -10.76 -17.69 -22.57
C ILE A 628 -10.68 -16.17 -22.39
N ILE A 629 -9.48 -15.57 -22.54
CA ILE A 629 -9.29 -14.11 -22.51
C ILE A 629 -10.16 -13.45 -23.57
N LYS A 630 -10.04 -13.85 -24.84
CA LYS A 630 -10.84 -13.26 -25.93
C LYS A 630 -12.35 -13.34 -25.68
N ALA A 631 -12.82 -14.45 -25.11
CA ALA A 631 -14.23 -14.61 -24.77
C ALA A 631 -14.67 -13.66 -23.64
N ALA A 632 -13.84 -13.53 -22.60
CA ALA A 632 -14.06 -12.59 -21.51
C ALA A 632 -14.04 -11.12 -21.97
N GLU A 633 -13.07 -10.75 -22.82
CA GLU A 633 -12.98 -9.41 -23.43
C GLU A 633 -14.21 -9.09 -24.28
N HIS A 634 -14.75 -10.06 -25.01
CA HIS A 634 -15.97 -9.85 -25.80
C HIS A 634 -17.17 -9.47 -24.90
N GLU A 635 -17.36 -10.17 -23.78
CA GLU A 635 -18.44 -9.85 -22.84
C GLU A 635 -18.20 -8.54 -22.09
N GLY A 636 -16.97 -8.26 -21.67
CA GLY A 636 -16.59 -6.96 -21.13
C GLY A 636 -16.91 -5.83 -22.09
N ASN A 637 -16.59 -5.99 -23.38
CA ASN A 637 -16.87 -4.98 -24.42
C ASN A 637 -18.37 -4.72 -24.59
N LEU A 638 -19.19 -5.77 -24.52
CA LEU A 638 -20.65 -5.62 -24.57
C LEU A 638 -21.17 -4.84 -23.36
N ALA A 639 -20.65 -5.12 -22.17
CA ALA A 639 -21.04 -4.43 -20.94
C ALA A 639 -20.63 -2.95 -20.97
N ARG A 640 -19.39 -2.65 -21.38
CA ARG A 640 -18.89 -1.28 -21.61
C ARG A 640 -19.80 -0.51 -22.55
N ASN A 641 -20.09 -1.07 -23.72
CA ASN A 641 -20.94 -0.41 -24.72
C ASN A 641 -22.36 -0.13 -24.18
N ALA A 642 -22.90 -1.03 -23.37
CA ALA A 642 -24.22 -0.85 -22.75
C ALA A 642 -24.23 0.33 -21.76
N VAL A 643 -23.18 0.49 -20.94
CA VAL A 643 -23.06 1.62 -20.00
C VAL A 643 -22.84 2.93 -20.75
N MET A 644 -21.94 2.96 -21.73
CA MET A 644 -21.67 4.15 -22.53
C MET A 644 -22.92 4.64 -23.30
N ALA A 645 -23.77 3.72 -23.75
CA ALA A 645 -25.04 4.05 -24.40
C ALA A 645 -26.07 4.67 -23.43
N GLN A 646 -25.96 4.43 -22.12
CA GLN A 646 -26.83 5.06 -21.11
C GLN A 646 -26.37 6.48 -20.77
N GLU A 647 -25.05 6.72 -20.72
CA GLU A 647 -24.49 8.02 -20.37
C GLU A 647 -24.59 9.04 -21.52
N LYS A 648 -24.45 8.59 -22.77
CA LYS A 648 -24.48 9.46 -23.96
C LYS A 648 -25.52 8.94 -24.96
N PRO A 649 -26.75 9.51 -24.99
CA PRO A 649 -27.82 9.05 -25.88
C PRO A 649 -27.45 9.05 -27.37
N GLU A 650 -26.54 9.94 -27.79
CA GLU A 650 -26.03 10.04 -29.16
C GLU A 650 -25.18 8.83 -29.57
N VAL A 651 -24.47 8.20 -28.61
CA VAL A 651 -23.69 6.97 -28.83
C VAL A 651 -24.59 5.74 -28.90
N ALA A 652 -25.80 5.82 -28.32
CA ALA A 652 -26.72 4.71 -28.19
C ALA A 652 -27.21 4.15 -29.55
N GLU A 653 -27.28 4.97 -30.60
CA GLU A 653 -27.75 4.52 -31.92
C GLU A 653 -26.72 3.61 -32.62
N SER A 654 -25.44 4.00 -32.60
CA SER A 654 -24.31 3.19 -33.09
C SER A 654 -24.15 1.88 -32.30
N VAL A 655 -24.31 1.94 -30.98
CA VAL A 655 -24.25 0.76 -30.10
C VAL A 655 -25.43 -0.18 -30.33
N ARG A 656 -26.66 0.35 -30.49
CA ARG A 656 -27.85 -0.46 -30.80
C ARG A 656 -27.68 -1.20 -32.11
N ASP A 657 -27.14 -0.56 -33.13
CA ASP A 657 -26.90 -1.21 -34.43
C ASP A 657 -25.85 -2.31 -34.33
N THR A 658 -24.80 -2.11 -33.53
CA THR A 658 -23.80 -3.14 -33.24
C THR A 658 -24.42 -4.33 -32.51
N LEU A 659 -25.16 -4.08 -31.43
CA LEU A 659 -25.85 -5.13 -30.66
C LEU A 659 -26.87 -5.90 -31.50
N LYS A 660 -27.65 -5.21 -32.35
CA LYS A 660 -28.60 -5.85 -33.26
C LYS A 660 -27.88 -6.76 -34.27
N ARG A 661 -26.74 -6.34 -34.82
CA ARG A 661 -25.94 -7.18 -35.73
C ARG A 661 -25.38 -8.40 -35.00
N THR A 662 -24.88 -8.25 -33.77
CA THR A 662 -24.38 -9.38 -32.97
C THR A 662 -25.51 -10.35 -32.60
N GLN A 663 -26.69 -9.86 -32.23
CA GLN A 663 -27.85 -10.69 -31.93
C GLN A 663 -28.42 -11.39 -33.18
N ALA A 664 -28.47 -10.71 -34.33
CA ALA A 664 -28.91 -11.29 -35.59
C ALA A 664 -27.96 -12.40 -36.10
N GLY A 665 -26.67 -12.31 -35.78
CA GLY A 665 -25.70 -13.39 -36.04
C GLY A 665 -25.75 -14.55 -35.04
N LYS A 666 -26.34 -14.37 -33.85
CA LYS A 666 -26.36 -15.37 -32.76
C LYS A 666 -27.52 -16.38 -32.82
N VAL A 667 -28.46 -16.25 -33.76
CA VAL A 667 -29.59 -17.18 -33.91
C VAL A 667 -29.15 -18.62 -34.28
N SER A 668 -27.86 -18.89 -34.52
CA SER A 668 -27.33 -20.25 -34.76
C SER A 668 -26.32 -20.79 -33.73
N HIS A 669 -26.05 -20.13 -32.60
CA HIS A 669 -24.95 -20.51 -31.69
C HIS A 669 -25.32 -20.65 -30.21
N HIS A 670 -26.54 -21.09 -29.89
CA HIS A 670 -26.95 -21.23 -28.48
C HIS A 670 -26.24 -22.35 -27.70
N ASP A 671 -25.39 -23.17 -28.35
CA ASP A 671 -24.52 -24.18 -27.73
C ASP A 671 -23.07 -24.03 -28.21
N ALA A 672 -22.40 -22.91 -27.91
CA ALA A 672 -20.97 -22.79 -28.15
C ALA A 672 -20.21 -23.62 -27.09
N GLU A 673 -20.11 -24.94 -27.31
CA GLU A 673 -19.07 -25.75 -26.69
C GLU A 673 -17.71 -25.08 -26.93
N LEU A 674 -16.88 -24.98 -25.88
CA LEU A 674 -15.50 -24.53 -26.00
C LEU A 674 -14.84 -25.27 -27.17
N PRO A 675 -14.11 -24.57 -28.08
CA PRO A 675 -13.50 -25.23 -29.23
C PRO A 675 -12.60 -26.37 -28.75
N GLY A 676 -12.96 -27.61 -29.10
CA GLY A 676 -12.14 -28.78 -28.81
C GLY A 676 -10.73 -28.62 -29.41
N PRO A 677 -9.70 -29.24 -28.82
CA PRO A 677 -8.33 -29.09 -29.27
C PRO A 677 -8.22 -29.43 -30.77
N ARG A 678 -7.72 -28.47 -31.57
CA ARG A 678 -7.51 -28.65 -33.01
C ARG A 678 -6.58 -29.86 -33.21
N GLN A 679 -7.12 -30.96 -33.71
CA GLN A 679 -6.32 -32.12 -34.11
C GLN A 679 -5.40 -31.68 -35.26
N GLY A 680 -4.09 -31.62 -34.99
CA GLY A 680 -3.08 -31.41 -36.02
C GLY A 680 -3.13 -32.55 -37.03
N GLN A 681 -3.63 -32.27 -38.24
CA GLN A 681 -3.49 -33.19 -39.36
C GLN A 681 -2.01 -33.25 -39.76
N GLY A 682 -1.42 -34.44 -39.59
CA GLY A 682 -0.03 -34.71 -39.93
C GLY A 682 0.26 -34.47 -41.41
N ALA A 683 1.28 -33.67 -41.69
CA ALA A 683 1.85 -33.50 -43.01
C ALA A 683 2.43 -34.84 -43.51
N ALA A 684 1.77 -35.44 -44.49
CA ALA A 684 2.26 -36.62 -45.18
C ALA A 684 3.51 -36.28 -46.01
N ALA A 685 4.62 -36.94 -45.69
CA ALA A 685 5.86 -36.90 -46.44
C ALA A 685 5.65 -37.40 -47.89
N ARG A 686 5.75 -36.50 -48.87
CA ARG A 686 5.90 -36.88 -50.28
C ARG A 686 7.35 -37.31 -50.54
N LYS A 687 7.54 -38.62 -50.72
CA LYS A 687 8.69 -39.17 -51.45
C LYS A 687 8.51 -38.84 -52.93
N GLY A 688 9.40 -38.02 -53.49
CA GLY A 688 9.57 -37.84 -54.92
C GLY A 688 10.97 -38.28 -55.32
N GLY A 689 11.06 -39.33 -56.13
CA GLY A 689 12.28 -39.72 -56.84
C GLY A 689 12.13 -39.46 -58.34
N HIS A 690 13.29 -39.51 -59.03
CA HIS A 690 13.55 -39.40 -60.49
C HIS A 690 13.67 -37.94 -61.00
N SER A 691 14.59 -37.57 -61.90
CA SER A 691 15.64 -38.25 -62.68
C SER A 691 16.51 -37.19 -63.38
N ALA A 692 17.68 -37.62 -63.86
CA ALA A 692 18.61 -37.02 -64.84
C ALA A 692 18.18 -35.78 -65.68
N GLY A 693 19.16 -34.89 -65.89
CA GLY A 693 19.15 -33.77 -66.83
C GLY A 693 20.27 -32.79 -66.50
#